data_AF-A0A964EKY8-F1
#
_entry.id   AF-A0A964EKY8-F1
#
_cell.length_a   1.000
_cell.length_b   1.000
_cell.length_c   1.000
_cell.angle_alpha   90.00
_cell.angle_beta   90.00
_cell.angle_gamma   90.00
#
_symmetry.space_group_name_H-M   'P 1'
#
loop_
_entity.id
_entity.type
_entity.pdbx_description
1 polymer ?
#
loop_
_entity_poly.entity_id
_entity_poly.type
_entity_poly.pdbx_seq_one_letter_code
_entity_poly.pdbx_strand_id
1 'polypeptide(L)'
;MPNKNKFSFAVLALALLLAAILAGIFFFGRKNIWRTVPQGAIAALYWPQKDRIPADSAALAQTWPPSLWESFPNTAEDWRFFSGLFAKPEWQSLLKGAGAGLTLVTAGLDRDDLTLAFALRNAPKKTPESLLGNVSFQVSRFRGTDIYQAGWSENGKENAIALAIAKGFVLLARNPLQVEEMAAQLADAAWFSPPGKAPSADADYTCWLLPAGMERLKASLPGGAFGFWPGSGQPVLQFAAPLFRDTSITLSGTASGMANLRPSGKRSDGTIWSLAPGNTAWFCRVRQPSFRTFKGNQNGINLFDRYLAPRAGHEIILLTLESALPRQAPVLNLAIRYPDRSAAEKSLGELTAETGLSERRNYLNYELQHLISDGIFAPLGVPKSHFRNPWATIIDSYLVFSENPGDLRQWIDRFIVGDALAAREWALDLERPDDAVTWFWDPARLPKSGVMAGILNQDGPAVIHISPEGTTWQWTGQWHKAAEDNGPANLAYTAQIPGEIAGPPGFAVDENGKARALVQDAGWKVYALDENGKILWMQSPEAPILGRPQAVKGFRDKNWWVWSTPNALYLTDFEGNPAEGFPLALSARAVAAPLPYYSAALTDYFFFVPAATGAVYAYRSNGTPAPGWNPKADLGILHQPVGHFRFDNNDYFVVVNEQDNLMAFGLDGEARFPVLGLGSGLCRVTGFQDLPGDQRLIFGDSTGQVTVVRPGGEHFTLAIPVNENRSVRVAFEHILGDARTDYLALEGNELCAYSYSDQGFTRQFRQTYPFRPDTVWTVHSTRLNQSFIGLQDRTREQIWLLDADGNVLPGYPVAGKYAFFPAESEQMPAPLMISARGDRVYGYLLGRGTGDGRR
;
A
#
# COMPACT_ATOMS: atom_id res chain seq x y z
N MET A 1 -41.18 5.84 24.34
CA MET A 1 -39.85 5.21 24.12
C MET A 1 -39.26 5.76 22.82
N PRO A 2 -38.08 6.40 22.82
CA PRO A 2 -37.53 6.94 21.58
C PRO A 2 -36.88 5.84 20.73
N ASN A 3 -37.16 5.91 19.43
CA ASN A 3 -36.64 5.08 18.33
C ASN A 3 -35.13 4.81 18.43
N LYS A 4 -34.73 3.57 18.75
CA LYS A 4 -33.31 3.15 18.80
C LYS A 4 -32.73 2.57 17.49
N ASN A 5 -33.54 2.40 16.44
CA ASN A 5 -33.08 1.78 15.19
C ASN A 5 -33.25 2.73 13.99
N LYS A 6 -32.39 3.75 13.93
CA LYS A 6 -32.18 4.57 12.73
C LYS A 6 -30.73 4.36 12.25
N PHE A 7 -30.58 3.77 11.06
CA PHE A 7 -29.33 3.76 10.30
C PHE A 7 -28.98 5.23 9.95
N SER A 8 -27.74 5.67 10.17
CA SER A 8 -27.29 7.00 9.71
C SER A 8 -25.88 6.90 9.15
N PHE A 9 -25.80 6.91 7.82
CA PHE A 9 -24.58 7.06 7.03
C PHE A 9 -23.97 8.48 7.11
N ALA A 10 -24.75 9.47 7.59
CA ALA A 10 -24.42 10.90 7.48
C ALA A 10 -23.45 11.41 8.58
N VAL A 11 -23.55 10.89 9.81
CA VAL A 11 -22.68 11.33 10.93
C VAL A 11 -21.22 10.93 10.69
N LEU A 12 -21.02 9.76 10.08
CA LEU A 12 -19.73 9.19 9.77
C LEU A 12 -19.12 9.86 8.53
N ALA A 13 -19.91 10.03 7.46
CA ALA A 13 -19.54 10.77 6.26
C ALA A 13 -19.00 12.18 6.60
N LEU A 14 -19.64 12.87 7.54
CA LEU A 14 -19.26 14.22 7.93
C LEU A 14 -17.99 14.28 8.79
N ALA A 15 -17.88 13.41 9.82
CA ALA A 15 -16.70 13.35 10.68
C ALA A 15 -15.41 13.03 9.90
N LEU A 16 -15.55 12.27 8.82
CA LEU A 16 -14.49 11.80 7.95
C LEU A 16 -14.15 12.82 6.85
N LEU A 17 -15.15 13.50 6.30
CA LEU A 17 -14.96 14.70 5.48
C LEU A 17 -14.24 15.79 6.28
N LEU A 18 -14.60 15.96 7.56
CA LEU A 18 -13.96 16.87 8.51
C LEU A 18 -12.51 16.51 8.79
N ALA A 19 -12.19 15.23 8.91
CA ALA A 19 -10.82 14.74 9.06
C ALA A 19 -9.96 15.10 7.84
N ALA A 20 -10.52 14.93 6.63
CA ALA A 20 -9.89 15.30 5.37
C ALA A 20 -9.78 16.83 5.20
N ILE A 21 -10.79 17.58 5.63
CA ILE A 21 -10.79 19.05 5.62
C ILE A 21 -9.75 19.57 6.61
N LEU A 22 -9.69 19.04 7.84
CA LEU A 22 -8.68 19.40 8.86
C LEU A 22 -7.26 18.99 8.41
N ALA A 23 -7.10 17.85 7.75
CA ALA A 23 -5.85 17.45 7.10
C ALA A 23 -5.48 18.39 5.94
N GLY A 24 -6.41 18.83 5.10
CA GLY A 24 -6.13 19.81 4.06
C GLY A 24 -5.80 21.21 4.63
N ILE A 25 -6.45 21.57 5.73
CA ILE A 25 -6.35 22.84 6.47
C ILE A 25 -4.99 22.99 7.16
N PHE A 26 -4.49 21.94 7.81
CA PHE A 26 -3.19 21.97 8.50
C PHE A 26 -1.99 21.99 7.53
N PHE A 27 -2.16 21.56 6.28
CA PHE A 27 -1.03 21.29 5.39
C PHE A 27 -0.82 22.30 4.25
N PHE A 28 -1.82 23.10 3.84
CA PHE A 28 -1.73 23.88 2.58
C PHE A 28 -2.11 25.37 2.64
N GLY A 29 -2.32 25.94 3.83
CA GLY A 29 -2.23 27.39 4.12
C GLY A 29 -2.77 28.39 3.07
N ARG A 30 -4.03 28.23 2.62
CA ARG A 30 -4.71 29.26 1.82
C ARG A 30 -5.57 30.18 2.70
N LYS A 31 -5.35 31.50 2.56
CA LYS A 31 -6.01 32.61 3.29
C LYS A 31 -7.56 32.59 3.33
N ASN A 32 -8.24 31.85 2.45
CA ASN A 32 -9.70 31.89 2.33
C ASN A 32 -10.45 30.72 3.01
N ILE A 33 -9.77 29.65 3.42
CA ILE A 33 -10.43 28.47 4.03
C ILE A 33 -10.85 28.76 5.47
N TRP A 34 -10.06 29.53 6.21
CA TRP A 34 -10.29 29.83 7.63
C TRP A 34 -11.50 30.72 7.93
N ARG A 35 -12.00 31.47 6.95
CA ARG A 35 -13.28 32.19 7.08
C ARG A 35 -14.50 31.26 7.18
N THR A 36 -14.34 29.96 6.91
CA THR A 36 -15.44 28.97 6.90
C THR A 36 -15.41 27.98 8.08
N VAL A 37 -14.34 27.97 8.89
CA VAL A 37 -14.27 27.19 10.13
C VAL A 37 -15.01 27.99 11.22
N PRO A 38 -16.06 27.44 11.86
CA PRO A 38 -16.75 28.15 12.92
C PRO A 38 -15.82 28.37 14.11
N GLN A 39 -15.74 29.61 14.57
CA GLN A 39 -15.00 30.01 15.77
C GLN A 39 -15.43 29.18 17.00
N GLY A 40 -14.46 28.72 17.79
CA GLY A 40 -14.67 27.87 18.97
C GLY A 40 -14.68 26.35 18.72
N ALA A 41 -14.22 25.89 17.55
CA ALA A 41 -13.91 24.48 17.33
C ALA A 41 -12.56 24.13 17.99
N ILE A 42 -12.62 23.75 19.26
CA ILE A 42 -11.44 23.41 20.07
C ILE A 42 -10.68 22.24 19.42
N ALA A 43 -9.38 22.46 19.19
CA ALA A 43 -8.38 21.45 18.84
C ALA A 43 -7.39 21.37 20.00
N ALA A 44 -7.21 20.18 20.58
CA ALA A 44 -6.21 19.92 21.60
C ALA A 44 -5.09 19.07 21.01
N LEU A 45 -3.89 19.63 20.85
CA LEU A 45 -2.75 18.94 20.20
C LEU A 45 -1.81 18.36 21.24
N TYR A 46 -1.82 17.03 21.46
CA TYR A 46 -1.01 16.33 22.46
C TYR A 46 0.28 15.76 21.86
N TRP A 47 1.44 16.10 22.46
CA TRP A 47 2.77 15.61 22.09
C TRP A 47 3.26 14.50 23.05
N PRO A 48 3.48 13.24 22.60
CA PRO A 48 3.73 12.12 23.53
C PRO A 48 5.19 11.86 23.88
N GLN A 49 6.19 12.48 23.23
CA GLN A 49 7.58 12.06 23.45
C GLN A 49 8.12 12.48 24.82
N LYS A 50 8.64 11.49 25.56
CA LYS A 50 9.10 11.59 26.95
C LYS A 50 10.33 12.47 27.17
N ASP A 51 11.18 12.68 26.15
CA ASP A 51 12.55 13.18 26.38
C ASP A 51 12.99 14.35 25.49
N ARG A 52 12.12 14.92 24.65
CA ARG A 52 12.49 16.07 23.80
C ARG A 52 11.31 17.00 23.56
N ILE A 53 11.15 18.01 24.41
CA ILE A 53 10.86 19.34 23.86
C ILE A 53 12.20 19.77 23.26
N PRO A 54 12.33 19.96 21.93
CA PRO A 54 13.60 20.39 21.35
C PRO A 54 14.09 21.62 22.11
N ALA A 55 15.33 21.57 22.61
CA ALA A 55 15.96 22.71 23.28
C ALA A 55 15.99 23.97 22.40
N ASP A 56 15.79 23.78 21.10
CA ASP A 56 15.60 24.81 20.10
C ASP A 56 14.15 24.80 19.57
N SER A 57 13.23 25.39 20.33
CA SER A 57 11.81 25.55 19.96
C SER A 57 11.59 26.38 18.68
N ALA A 58 12.63 27.07 18.19
CA ALA A 58 12.62 27.74 16.89
C ALA A 58 12.66 26.75 15.70
N ALA A 59 13.29 25.58 15.86
CA ALA A 59 13.35 24.55 14.83
C ALA A 59 11.97 23.91 14.55
N LEU A 60 11.10 23.81 15.57
CA LEU A 60 9.71 23.32 15.42
C LEU A 60 8.86 24.22 14.52
N ALA A 61 9.02 25.54 14.63
CA ALA A 61 8.35 26.48 13.73
C ALA A 61 8.87 26.38 12.28
N GLN A 62 10.14 26.01 12.10
CA GLN A 62 10.77 25.77 10.80
C GLN A 62 10.37 24.42 10.19
N THR A 63 9.97 23.43 10.99
CA THR A 63 9.43 22.15 10.48
C THR A 63 8.01 22.25 9.94
N TRP A 64 7.29 23.34 10.21
CA TRP A 64 5.90 23.54 9.77
C TRP A 64 5.88 24.45 8.54
N PRO A 65 5.04 24.18 7.51
CA PRO A 65 5.02 24.99 6.30
C PRO A 65 4.71 26.46 6.62
N PRO A 66 5.44 27.44 6.06
CA PRO A 66 5.23 28.87 6.32
C PRO A 66 3.77 29.34 6.15
N SER A 67 3.05 28.72 5.20
CA SER A 67 1.66 29.00 4.89
C SER A 67 0.67 28.67 6.04
N LEU A 68 1.04 27.75 6.94
CA LEU A 68 0.27 27.43 8.14
C LEU A 68 0.35 28.58 9.17
N TRP A 69 1.54 29.13 9.40
CA TRP A 69 1.74 30.25 10.31
C TRP A 69 1.14 31.56 9.79
N GLU A 70 1.12 31.76 8.48
CA GLU A 70 0.44 32.91 7.84
C GLU A 70 -1.08 32.88 8.01
N SER A 71 -1.65 31.70 8.26
CA SER A 71 -3.09 31.51 8.45
C SER A 71 -3.54 31.79 9.89
N PHE A 72 -2.61 31.74 10.85
CA PHE A 72 -2.86 32.01 12.27
C PHE A 72 -1.79 32.96 12.83
N PRO A 73 -1.80 34.24 12.40
CA PRO A 73 -0.74 35.18 12.74
C PRO A 73 -0.59 35.37 14.25
N ASN A 74 -1.70 35.40 15.00
CA ASN A 74 -1.68 35.51 16.46
C ASN A 74 -1.13 34.24 17.13
N THR A 75 -1.53 33.05 16.69
CA THR A 75 -0.97 31.78 17.19
C THR A 75 0.52 31.67 16.90
N ALA A 76 0.98 32.13 15.73
CA ALA A 76 2.39 32.17 15.37
C ALA A 76 3.19 33.13 16.26
N GLU A 77 2.63 34.31 16.54
CA GLU A 77 3.22 35.29 17.46
C GLU A 77 3.26 34.76 18.89
N ASP A 78 2.18 34.16 19.37
CA ASP A 78 2.09 33.57 20.70
C ASP A 78 3.08 32.40 20.84
N TRP A 79 3.21 31.55 19.81
CA TRP A 79 4.19 30.46 19.81
C TRP A 79 5.63 30.99 19.87
N ARG A 80 5.97 32.03 19.10
CA ARG A 80 7.29 32.69 19.17
C ARG A 80 7.53 33.30 20.56
N PHE A 81 6.50 33.90 21.15
CA PHE A 81 6.55 34.44 22.51
C PHE A 81 6.85 33.35 23.54
N PHE A 82 6.08 32.26 23.54
CA PHE A 82 6.30 31.14 24.48
C PHE A 82 7.64 30.44 24.25
N SER A 83 8.06 30.26 23.01
CA SER A 83 9.37 29.70 22.64
C SER A 83 10.52 30.54 23.23
N GLY A 84 10.45 31.87 23.06
CA GLY A 84 11.43 32.78 23.66
C GLY A 84 11.37 32.79 25.19
N LEU A 85 10.18 32.68 25.77
CA LEU A 85 9.98 32.60 27.23
C LEU A 85 10.65 31.35 27.81
N PHE A 86 10.45 30.18 27.19
CA PHE A 86 10.98 28.91 27.67
C PHE A 86 12.49 28.74 27.46
N ALA A 87 13.11 29.53 26.57
CA ALA A 87 14.56 29.59 26.43
C ALA A 87 15.24 30.17 27.69
N LYS A 88 14.52 30.95 28.51
CA LYS A 88 15.06 31.61 29.70
C LYS A 88 15.20 30.66 30.90
N PRO A 89 16.33 30.68 31.64
CA PRO A 89 16.60 29.75 32.74
C PRO A 89 15.52 29.71 33.84
N GLU A 90 14.91 30.86 34.15
CA GLU A 90 13.86 31.01 35.16
C GLU A 90 12.57 30.23 34.82
N TRP A 91 12.22 30.15 33.53
CA TRP A 91 11.03 29.44 33.03
C TRP A 91 11.31 27.97 32.69
N GLN A 92 12.57 27.54 32.56
CA GLN A 92 12.92 26.13 32.33
C GLN A 92 12.52 25.21 33.49
N SER A 93 12.38 25.74 34.71
CA SER A 93 11.92 25.00 35.88
C SER A 93 10.48 24.50 35.74
N LEU A 94 9.64 25.23 34.99
CA LEU A 94 8.28 24.87 34.63
C LEU A 94 8.25 23.62 33.72
N LEU A 95 9.18 23.57 32.75
CA LEU A 95 9.29 22.46 31.80
C LEU A 95 9.88 21.19 32.42
N LYS A 96 10.85 21.32 33.34
CA LYS A 96 11.46 20.18 34.04
C LYS A 96 10.50 19.43 34.98
N GLY A 97 9.39 20.07 35.37
CA GLY A 97 8.35 19.49 36.22
C GLY A 97 7.08 19.03 35.48
N ALA A 98 6.88 19.45 34.23
CA ALA A 98 5.70 19.08 33.45
C ALA A 98 5.80 17.63 32.96
N GLY A 99 4.79 16.82 33.27
CA GLY A 99 4.70 15.46 32.74
C GLY A 99 4.41 15.49 31.25
N ALA A 100 5.26 14.83 30.45
CA ALA A 100 5.17 14.60 29.01
C ALA A 100 3.78 14.91 28.39
N GLY A 101 3.63 16.13 27.88
CA GLY A 101 2.42 16.57 27.19
C GLY A 101 2.28 18.08 27.16
N LEU A 102 2.68 18.69 26.05
CA LEU A 102 2.19 20.01 25.65
C LEU A 102 0.84 19.79 24.97
N THR A 103 -0.21 20.47 25.43
CA THR A 103 -1.51 20.53 24.77
C THR A 103 -1.75 21.96 24.31
N LEU A 104 -1.73 22.19 22.99
CA LEU A 104 -2.14 23.46 22.41
C LEU A 104 -3.65 23.51 22.38
N VAL A 105 -4.25 24.56 22.92
CA VAL A 105 -5.68 24.78 22.82
C VAL A 105 -5.97 26.23 22.44
N THR A 106 -6.77 26.42 21.40
CA THR A 106 -7.30 27.75 21.08
C THR A 106 -8.53 27.99 21.96
N ALA A 107 -8.41 28.93 22.90
CA ALA A 107 -9.52 29.38 23.73
C ALA A 107 -9.87 30.81 23.31
N GLY A 108 -11.06 30.98 22.72
CA GLY A 108 -11.63 32.30 22.49
C GLY A 108 -12.66 32.35 21.36
N LEU A 109 -13.83 32.92 21.68
CA LEU A 109 -14.74 33.50 20.70
C LEU A 109 -14.01 34.71 20.07
N ASP A 110 -13.89 34.73 18.73
CA ASP A 110 -13.36 35.85 17.93
C ASP A 110 -11.84 36.10 17.84
N ARG A 111 -10.94 35.25 18.39
CA ARG A 111 -9.48 35.40 18.20
C ARG A 111 -8.72 34.06 18.03
N ASP A 112 -7.70 34.07 17.18
CA ASP A 112 -6.79 32.93 16.92
C ASP A 112 -5.60 32.91 17.89
N ASP A 113 -5.86 33.11 19.18
CA ASP A 113 -4.83 33.26 20.23
C ASP A 113 -4.55 31.88 20.91
N LEU A 114 -3.32 31.66 21.36
CA LEU A 114 -2.86 30.35 21.86
C LEU A 114 -2.93 30.23 23.40
N THR A 115 -3.56 29.16 23.90
CA THR A 115 -3.46 28.72 25.30
C THR A 115 -2.67 27.41 25.39
N LEU A 116 -1.62 27.40 26.19
CA LEU A 116 -0.83 26.21 26.49
C LEU A 116 -1.38 25.51 27.72
N ALA A 117 -1.57 24.19 27.63
CA ALA A 117 -1.93 23.36 28.77
C ALA A 117 -0.92 22.22 28.95
N PHE A 118 -0.38 22.07 30.17
CA PHE A 118 0.62 21.06 30.52
C PHE A 118 0.05 20.06 31.53
N ALA A 119 0.17 18.76 31.27
CA ALA A 119 -0.26 17.74 32.23
C ALA A 119 0.71 17.66 33.43
N LEU A 120 0.18 17.73 34.66
CA LEU A 120 0.93 17.51 35.90
C LEU A 120 1.02 16.01 36.23
N ARG A 121 1.52 15.17 35.30
CA ARG A 121 1.86 13.77 35.64
C ARG A 121 3.31 13.74 36.13
N ASN A 122 3.52 13.41 37.40
CA ASN A 122 4.84 13.38 38.09
C ASN A 122 5.49 14.73 38.39
N ALA A 123 4.81 15.86 38.18
CA ALA A 123 5.22 17.10 38.83
C ALA A 123 5.11 16.88 40.35
N PRO A 124 6.14 17.18 41.18
CA PRO A 124 5.92 17.29 42.62
C PRO A 124 4.75 18.24 42.86
N LYS A 125 3.97 18.04 43.95
CA LYS A 125 2.85 18.90 44.38
C LYS A 125 3.31 20.35 44.58
N LYS A 126 3.60 21.04 43.48
CA LYS A 126 4.14 22.37 43.38
C LYS A 126 2.96 23.30 43.21
N THR A 127 2.90 24.30 44.08
CA THR A 127 1.94 25.38 43.92
C THR A 127 2.43 26.33 42.81
N PRO A 128 1.55 27.09 42.15
CA PRO A 128 1.93 28.07 41.13
C PRO A 128 3.07 29.02 41.56
N GLU A 129 3.13 29.36 42.85
CA GLU A 129 4.19 30.17 43.46
C GLU A 129 5.57 29.49 43.37
N SER A 130 5.61 28.17 43.51
CA SER A 130 6.84 27.37 43.35
C SER A 130 7.23 27.11 41.89
N LEU A 131 6.33 27.40 40.93
CA LEU A 131 6.56 27.32 39.49
C LEU A 131 7.04 28.66 38.91
N LEU A 132 6.57 29.78 39.47
CA LEU A 132 6.96 31.14 39.06
C LEU A 132 8.25 31.63 39.70
N GLY A 133 8.76 30.94 40.74
CA GLY A 133 10.05 31.27 41.35
C GLY A 133 10.09 32.69 41.92
N ASN A 134 10.98 33.54 41.38
CA ASN A 134 11.18 34.94 41.81
C ASN A 134 10.39 35.96 40.98
N VAL A 135 9.52 35.53 40.06
CA VAL A 135 8.76 36.46 39.21
C VAL A 135 7.64 37.10 40.04
N SER A 136 7.49 38.43 39.98
CA SER A 136 6.39 39.12 40.67
C SER A 136 5.06 38.86 39.96
N PHE A 137 4.04 38.48 40.72
CA PHE A 137 2.71 38.17 40.19
C PHE A 137 1.58 38.77 41.03
N GLN A 138 0.41 38.93 40.39
CA GLN A 138 -0.86 39.22 41.04
C GLN A 138 -1.76 37.98 40.98
N VAL A 139 -2.58 37.76 42.01
CA VAL A 139 -3.50 36.62 42.07
C VAL A 139 -4.94 37.13 42.02
N SER A 140 -5.72 36.61 41.07
CA SER A 140 -7.16 36.75 41.01
C SER A 140 -7.83 35.37 41.14
N ARG A 141 -9.13 35.33 41.43
CA ARG A 141 -9.87 34.07 41.60
C ARG A 141 -11.09 34.03 40.70
N PHE A 142 -11.18 32.98 39.87
CA PHE A 142 -12.28 32.77 38.92
C PHE A 142 -12.89 31.38 39.11
N ARG A 143 -14.20 31.32 39.42
CA ARG A 143 -14.96 30.07 39.64
C ARG A 143 -14.24 29.04 40.55
N GLY A 144 -13.56 29.53 41.58
CA GLY A 144 -12.84 28.70 42.54
C GLY A 144 -11.41 28.31 42.13
N THR A 145 -10.96 28.66 40.92
CA THR A 145 -9.59 28.48 40.42
C THR A 145 -8.80 29.78 40.61
N ASP A 146 -7.59 29.68 41.17
CA ASP A 146 -6.70 30.83 41.32
C ASP A 146 -5.90 31.07 40.03
N ILE A 147 -5.83 32.34 39.61
CA ILE A 147 -5.20 32.79 38.37
C ILE A 147 -4.09 33.77 38.72
N TYR A 148 -2.90 33.45 38.26
CA TYR A 148 -1.65 34.14 38.55
C TYR A 148 -1.26 34.94 37.32
N GLN A 149 -1.16 36.25 37.43
CA GLN A 149 -0.73 37.14 36.36
C GLN A 149 0.68 37.65 36.67
N ALA A 150 1.64 37.26 35.83
CA ALA A 150 3.02 37.70 35.95
C ALA A 150 3.35 38.66 34.82
N GLY A 151 3.87 39.85 35.17
CA GLY A 151 4.23 40.90 34.23
C GLY A 151 5.71 41.28 34.36
N TRP A 152 6.37 41.54 33.24
CA TRP A 152 7.74 42.06 33.21
C TRP A 152 7.95 43.01 32.03
N SER A 153 8.94 43.90 32.15
CA SER A 153 9.35 44.79 31.05
C SER A 153 10.66 44.30 30.45
N GLU A 154 10.72 44.21 29.12
CA GLU A 154 11.90 43.76 28.40
C GLU A 154 12.03 44.53 27.08
N ASN A 155 13.20 45.14 26.86
CA ASN A 155 13.48 45.96 25.67
C ASN A 155 12.40 47.04 25.40
N GLY A 156 11.85 47.64 26.46
CA GLY A 156 10.81 48.68 26.37
C GLY A 156 9.40 48.16 26.03
N LYS A 157 9.19 46.85 25.97
CA LYS A 157 7.86 46.22 25.83
C LYS A 157 7.43 45.60 27.15
N GLU A 158 6.21 45.89 27.56
CA GLU A 158 5.57 45.18 28.67
C GLU A 158 5.05 43.83 28.17
N ASN A 159 5.47 42.78 28.85
CA ASN A 159 5.02 41.40 28.62
C ASN A 159 4.24 40.95 29.84
N ALA A 160 3.16 40.20 29.61
CA ALA A 160 2.37 39.60 30.66
C ALA A 160 1.98 38.18 30.29
N ILE A 161 1.83 37.35 31.30
CA ILE A 161 1.37 35.98 31.17
C ILE A 161 0.41 35.66 32.31
N ALA A 162 -0.66 34.93 31.99
CA ALA A 162 -1.59 34.40 32.94
C ALA A 162 -1.37 32.89 33.09
N LEU A 163 -1.42 32.42 34.33
CA LEU A 163 -1.21 31.03 34.70
C LEU A 163 -2.30 30.56 35.66
N ALA A 164 -2.81 29.34 35.49
CA ALA A 164 -3.69 28.71 36.47
C ALA A 164 -3.42 27.21 36.55
N ILE A 165 -3.81 26.58 37.66
CA ILE A 165 -3.82 25.13 37.78
C ILE A 165 -5.27 24.64 37.90
N ALA A 166 -5.70 23.84 36.93
CA ALA A 166 -7.05 23.29 36.88
C ALA A 166 -7.00 21.79 36.52
N LYS A 167 -7.65 20.93 37.32
CA LYS A 167 -7.81 19.48 37.06
C LYS A 167 -6.51 18.73 36.69
N GLY A 168 -5.39 19.11 37.30
CA GLY A 168 -4.08 18.49 37.02
C GLY A 168 -3.39 19.01 35.76
N PHE A 169 -3.81 20.17 35.24
CA PHE A 169 -3.13 20.90 34.18
C PHE A 169 -2.60 22.24 34.67
N VAL A 170 -1.43 22.66 34.17
CA VAL A 170 -0.98 24.05 34.20
C VAL A 170 -1.44 24.72 32.92
N LEU A 171 -2.23 25.77 33.02
CA LEU A 171 -2.73 26.58 31.92
C LEU A 171 -1.88 27.84 31.82
N LEU A 172 -1.45 28.22 30.62
CA LEU A 172 -0.61 29.37 30.33
C LEU A 172 -1.13 30.10 29.09
N ALA A 173 -1.43 31.38 29.21
CA ALA A 173 -1.88 32.21 28.09
C ALA A 173 -1.36 33.65 28.25
N ARG A 174 -1.30 34.41 27.15
CA ARG A 174 -0.97 35.84 27.22
C ARG A 174 -2.12 36.69 27.76
N ASN A 175 -3.35 36.20 27.64
CA ASN A 175 -4.55 36.87 28.14
C ASN A 175 -5.21 36.06 29.28
N PRO A 176 -5.41 36.67 30.47
CA PRO A 176 -6.09 36.03 31.60
C PRO A 176 -7.46 35.42 31.27
N LEU A 177 -8.25 36.06 30.39
CA LEU A 177 -9.58 35.58 29.99
C LEU A 177 -9.52 34.18 29.35
N GLN A 178 -8.44 33.86 28.64
CA GLN A 178 -8.29 32.55 28.00
C GLN A 178 -8.06 31.44 29.03
N VAL A 179 -7.28 31.75 30.07
CA VAL A 179 -7.04 30.84 31.20
C VAL A 179 -8.32 30.65 32.01
N GLU A 180 -9.13 31.70 32.19
CA GLU A 180 -10.45 31.63 32.83
C GLU A 180 -11.42 30.72 32.07
N GLU A 181 -11.55 30.93 30.76
CA GLU A 181 -12.42 30.12 29.89
C GLU A 181 -12.00 28.65 29.90
N MET A 182 -10.70 28.39 29.77
CA MET A 182 -10.16 27.04 29.79
C MET A 182 -10.39 26.34 31.14
N ALA A 183 -10.14 27.05 32.24
CA ALA A 183 -10.37 26.52 33.58
C ALA A 183 -11.85 26.17 33.80
N ALA A 184 -12.79 26.98 33.30
CA ALA A 184 -14.22 26.68 33.33
C ALA A 184 -14.56 25.44 32.50
N GLN A 185 -14.02 25.32 31.29
CA GLN A 185 -14.26 24.16 30.43
C GLN A 185 -13.74 22.86 31.03
N LEU A 186 -12.55 22.89 31.65
CA LEU A 186 -11.96 21.72 32.34
C LEU A 186 -12.74 21.36 33.62
N ALA A 187 -13.31 22.33 34.32
CA ALA A 187 -14.14 22.07 35.50
C ALA A 187 -15.40 21.25 35.15
N ASP A 188 -15.99 21.51 33.98
CA ASP A 188 -17.21 20.86 33.47
C ASP A 188 -16.92 19.61 32.60
N ALA A 189 -15.66 19.26 32.37
CA ALA A 189 -15.25 18.22 31.43
C ALA A 189 -15.37 16.78 31.98
N ALA A 190 -16.56 16.16 31.85
CA ALA A 190 -16.70 14.70 31.92
C ALA A 190 -16.11 13.99 30.67
N TRP A 191 -15.91 14.74 29.58
CA TRP A 191 -15.45 14.25 28.27
C TRP A 191 -13.93 14.08 28.17
N PHE A 192 -13.17 14.67 29.10
CA PHE A 192 -11.70 14.62 29.12
C PHE A 192 -11.22 13.66 30.21
N SER A 193 -11.39 12.35 29.97
CA SER A 193 -10.60 11.34 30.67
C SER A 193 -9.44 10.97 29.74
N PRO A 194 -8.17 11.20 30.13
CA PRO A 194 -7.05 10.77 29.29
C PRO A 194 -7.20 9.26 29.07
N PRO A 195 -7.39 8.79 27.82
CA PRO A 195 -7.59 7.37 27.58
C PRO A 195 -6.38 6.60 28.13
N GLY A 196 -6.67 5.52 28.86
CA GLY A 196 -5.64 4.62 29.41
C GLY A 196 -4.82 3.89 28.33
N LYS A 197 -5.15 4.06 27.05
CA LYS A 197 -4.33 3.65 25.91
C LYS A 197 -3.75 4.90 25.26
N ALA A 198 -2.42 5.00 25.31
CA ALA A 198 -1.68 5.94 24.48
C ALA A 198 -2.07 5.70 23.00
N PRO A 199 -2.09 6.75 22.16
CA PRO A 199 -2.10 6.59 20.70
C PRO A 199 -0.95 5.65 20.27
N SER A 200 -1.06 5.04 19.08
CA SER A 200 -0.01 4.17 18.54
C SER A 200 1.38 4.80 18.71
N ALA A 201 2.39 3.99 19.05
CA ALA A 201 3.75 4.45 19.32
C ALA A 201 4.38 5.29 18.18
N ASP A 202 3.81 5.23 16.97
CA ASP A 202 4.26 5.92 15.75
C ASP A 202 3.57 7.26 15.47
N ALA A 203 2.75 7.79 16.38
CA ALA A 203 2.07 9.07 16.18
C ALA A 203 2.85 10.25 16.79
N ASP A 204 3.19 11.24 15.97
CA ASP A 204 3.93 12.43 16.42
C ASP A 204 3.02 13.43 17.16
N TYR A 205 1.72 13.45 16.85
CA TYR A 205 0.73 14.28 17.53
C TYR A 205 -0.66 13.64 17.60
N THR A 206 -1.47 14.08 18.57
CA THR A 206 -2.89 13.70 18.70
C THR A 206 -3.80 14.92 18.78
N CYS A 207 -4.90 14.97 18.01
CA CYS A 207 -5.89 16.04 18.04
C CYS A 207 -7.26 15.55 18.54
N TRP A 208 -7.98 16.37 19.33
CA TRP A 208 -9.36 16.13 19.74
C TRP A 208 -10.31 17.24 19.26
N LEU A 209 -11.45 16.86 18.68
CA LEU A 209 -12.55 17.77 18.31
C LEU A 209 -13.77 17.59 19.22
N LEU A 210 -14.31 18.70 19.72
CA LEU A 210 -15.45 18.67 20.66
C LEU A 210 -16.84 18.56 20.00
N PRO A 211 -17.84 18.00 20.70
CA PRO A 211 -19.23 17.94 20.23
C PRO A 211 -19.85 19.29 19.86
N ALA A 212 -19.55 20.37 20.57
CA ALA A 212 -20.08 21.70 20.27
C ALA A 212 -19.44 22.32 19.00
N GLY A 213 -18.13 22.10 18.79
CA GLY A 213 -17.44 22.46 17.55
C GLY A 213 -17.99 21.66 16.37
N MET A 214 -18.30 20.38 16.59
CA MET A 214 -18.98 19.52 15.62
C MET A 214 -20.33 20.13 15.21
N GLU A 215 -21.22 20.53 16.14
CA GLU A 215 -22.53 21.15 15.85
C GLU A 215 -22.43 22.44 15.00
N ARG A 216 -21.48 23.31 15.29
CA ARG A 216 -21.32 24.57 14.55
C ARG A 216 -20.81 24.34 13.13
N LEU A 217 -19.96 23.34 12.94
CA LEU A 217 -19.39 22.99 11.64
C LEU A 217 -20.41 22.30 10.72
N LYS A 218 -21.47 21.69 11.29
CA LYS A 218 -22.64 21.22 10.53
C LYS A 218 -23.34 22.36 9.79
N ALA A 219 -23.41 23.54 10.42
CA ALA A 219 -24.16 24.67 9.91
C ALA A 219 -23.45 25.39 8.74
N SER A 220 -22.15 25.14 8.54
CA SER A 220 -21.33 25.81 7.51
C SER A 220 -21.19 25.02 6.20
N LEU A 221 -21.73 23.79 6.09
CA LEU A 221 -21.65 22.95 4.90
C LEU A 221 -22.82 23.21 3.93
N PRO A 222 -22.62 23.29 2.60
CA PRO A 222 -23.70 23.60 1.68
C PRO A 222 -24.58 22.38 1.37
N GLY A 223 -25.87 22.62 1.23
CA GLY A 223 -26.73 21.83 0.35
C GLY A 223 -27.59 20.74 0.97
N GLY A 224 -27.72 20.63 2.30
CA GLY A 224 -28.66 19.67 2.90
C GLY A 224 -28.50 18.22 2.42
N ALA A 225 -27.37 17.90 1.79
CA ALA A 225 -27.09 16.58 1.25
C ALA A 225 -26.78 15.69 2.45
N PHE A 226 -27.61 14.65 2.60
CA PHE A 226 -27.68 13.72 3.72
C PHE A 226 -28.53 14.19 4.92
N GLY A 227 -29.83 14.36 4.67
CA GLY A 227 -30.87 14.56 5.69
C GLY A 227 -31.13 13.38 6.64
N PHE A 228 -30.11 12.84 7.32
CA PHE A 228 -30.26 11.75 8.30
C PHE A 228 -29.38 11.91 9.54
N TRP A 229 -29.83 12.69 10.53
CA TRP A 229 -29.18 12.81 11.85
C TRP A 229 -29.97 12.07 12.95
N PRO A 230 -29.38 11.12 13.70
CA PRO A 230 -29.88 10.68 14.99
C PRO A 230 -29.18 11.44 16.13
N GLY A 231 -29.97 11.86 17.12
CA GLY A 231 -29.47 12.55 18.31
C GLY A 231 -28.77 11.64 19.31
N SER A 232 -28.00 12.31 20.19
CA SER A 232 -27.55 11.91 21.53
C SER A 232 -26.43 10.86 21.69
N GLY A 233 -25.28 11.07 21.06
CA GLY A 233 -24.01 10.49 21.53
C GLY A 233 -22.88 11.47 21.28
N GLN A 234 -22.07 11.80 22.31
CA GLN A 234 -20.92 12.69 22.17
C GLN A 234 -19.78 11.95 21.45
N PRO A 235 -19.44 12.25 20.18
CA PRO A 235 -18.25 11.70 19.57
C PRO A 235 -17.08 12.61 19.95
N VAL A 236 -16.18 12.11 20.79
CA VAL A 236 -14.81 12.67 20.83
C VAL A 236 -14.07 12.02 19.67
N LEU A 237 -13.73 12.81 18.66
CA LEU A 237 -12.88 12.33 17.57
C LEU A 237 -11.43 12.53 17.98
N GLN A 238 -10.70 11.42 18.11
CA GLN A 238 -9.25 11.41 18.28
C GLN A 238 -8.60 11.16 16.92
N PHE A 239 -7.60 11.97 16.57
CA PHE A 239 -6.81 11.81 15.35
C PHE A 239 -5.33 11.68 15.73
N ALA A 240 -4.62 10.75 15.10
CA ALA A 240 -3.17 10.57 15.26
C ALA A 240 -2.48 10.53 13.89
N ALA A 241 -1.39 11.27 13.70
CA ALA A 241 -0.61 11.28 12.45
C ALA A 241 0.91 11.35 12.69
N PRO A 242 1.72 10.72 11.81
CA PRO A 242 3.16 10.97 11.73
C PRO A 242 3.44 12.33 11.03
N LEU A 243 4.45 13.06 11.50
CA LEU A 243 5.04 14.21 10.81
C LEU A 243 5.81 13.69 9.58
N PHE A 244 5.47 14.21 8.40
CA PHE A 244 6.23 14.14 7.15
C PHE A 244 6.72 12.75 6.70
N ARG A 245 5.91 12.09 5.88
CA ARG A 245 6.38 11.15 4.84
C ARG A 245 6.00 11.74 3.48
N ASP A 246 6.94 11.81 2.55
CA ASP A 246 6.89 12.72 1.39
C ASP A 246 5.78 12.45 0.35
N THR A 247 5.06 11.34 0.44
CA THR A 247 4.08 10.91 -0.58
C THR A 247 2.69 10.53 -0.07
N SER A 248 2.53 10.14 1.20
CA SER A 248 1.23 9.76 1.76
C SER A 248 1.11 10.03 3.27
N ILE A 249 -0.12 10.38 3.70
CA ILE A 249 -0.45 10.69 5.10
C ILE A 249 -1.51 9.71 5.58
N THR A 250 -1.32 9.12 6.75
CA THR A 250 -2.31 8.25 7.42
C THR A 250 -2.79 8.88 8.72
N LEU A 251 -4.11 8.97 8.89
CA LEU A 251 -4.80 9.41 10.10
C LEU A 251 -5.64 8.26 10.65
N SER A 252 -5.70 8.10 11.97
CA SER A 252 -6.57 7.09 12.58
C SER A 252 -7.30 7.60 13.81
N GLY A 253 -8.45 6.99 14.12
CA GLY A 253 -9.26 7.35 15.27
C GLY A 253 -10.34 6.34 15.64
N THR A 254 -10.93 6.54 16.82
CA THR A 254 -12.01 5.69 17.35
C THR A 254 -13.33 6.45 17.43
N ALA A 255 -14.45 5.78 17.18
CA ALA A 255 -15.79 6.32 17.36
C ALA A 255 -16.69 5.31 18.11
N SER A 256 -17.44 5.80 19.10
CA SER A 256 -18.42 5.04 19.87
C SER A 256 -19.86 5.32 19.40
N GLY A 257 -20.71 4.28 19.30
CA GLY A 257 -22.16 4.44 19.05
C GLY A 257 -22.75 3.72 17.83
N MET A 258 -21.98 2.88 17.13
CA MET A 258 -22.42 2.18 15.92
C MET A 258 -22.68 0.68 16.21
N ALA A 259 -23.83 0.34 16.79
CA ALA A 259 -24.16 -1.05 17.18
C ALA A 259 -24.62 -1.95 16.02
N ASN A 260 -24.84 -1.41 14.81
CA ASN A 260 -25.68 -2.04 13.79
C ASN A 260 -24.95 -2.54 12.52
N LEU A 261 -23.67 -2.24 12.34
CA LEU A 261 -22.89 -2.82 11.25
C LEU A 261 -22.14 -4.05 11.79
N ARG A 262 -22.35 -5.20 11.17
CA ARG A 262 -21.58 -6.43 11.44
C ARG A 262 -20.71 -6.67 10.20
N PRO A 263 -19.38 -6.78 10.30
CA PRO A 263 -18.55 -7.14 9.14
C PRO A 263 -18.87 -8.55 8.69
N SER A 264 -18.69 -8.81 7.40
CA SER A 264 -18.51 -10.18 6.95
C SER A 264 -17.11 -10.61 7.39
N GLY A 265 -17.01 -11.59 8.30
CA GLY A 265 -15.74 -12.23 8.66
C GLY A 265 -15.11 -13.06 7.52
N LYS A 266 -15.68 -13.01 6.31
CA LYS A 266 -15.17 -13.69 5.11
C LYS A 266 -14.41 -12.67 4.26
N ARG A 267 -13.14 -12.97 3.97
CA ARG A 267 -12.30 -12.26 2.97
C ARG A 267 -13.03 -12.33 1.62
N SER A 268 -13.05 -11.24 0.87
CA SER A 268 -13.74 -11.20 -0.42
C SER A 268 -12.80 -11.59 -1.55
N ASP A 269 -13.25 -12.47 -2.46
CA ASP A 269 -12.47 -12.99 -3.59
C ASP A 269 -12.33 -11.94 -4.73
N GLY A 270 -12.04 -10.70 -4.38
CA GLY A 270 -11.93 -9.58 -5.29
C GLY A 270 -12.19 -8.25 -4.61
N THR A 271 -11.74 -7.15 -5.19
CA THR A 271 -11.84 -5.81 -4.62
C THR A 271 -12.54 -4.85 -5.57
N ILE A 272 -13.35 -3.95 -5.04
CA ILE A 272 -13.98 -2.91 -5.87
C ILE A 272 -12.96 -2.09 -6.64
N TRP A 273 -11.74 -1.92 -6.14
CA TRP A 273 -10.69 -1.16 -6.81
C TRP A 273 -10.38 -1.71 -8.21
N SER A 274 -10.50 -3.03 -8.42
CA SER A 274 -10.33 -3.66 -9.74
C SER A 274 -11.52 -3.51 -10.70
N LEU A 275 -12.69 -3.10 -10.20
CA LEU A 275 -13.89 -2.89 -11.02
C LEU A 275 -14.20 -1.40 -11.22
N ALA A 276 -13.96 -0.57 -10.21
CA ALA A 276 -14.22 0.86 -10.25
C ALA A 276 -13.36 1.51 -11.34
N PRO A 277 -13.96 2.23 -12.31
CA PRO A 277 -13.21 2.77 -13.44
C PRO A 277 -12.11 3.71 -12.99
N GLY A 278 -11.03 3.77 -13.76
CA GLY A 278 -9.88 4.62 -13.48
C GLY A 278 -10.22 6.10 -13.33
N ASN A 279 -11.34 6.58 -13.87
CA ASN A 279 -11.86 7.94 -13.71
C ASN A 279 -12.92 8.09 -12.60
N THR A 280 -12.98 7.18 -11.63
CA THR A 280 -13.86 7.34 -10.48
C THR A 280 -13.46 8.59 -9.71
N ALA A 281 -14.40 9.52 -9.53
CA ALA A 281 -14.20 10.76 -8.78
C ALA A 281 -14.52 10.60 -7.29
N TRP A 282 -15.48 9.72 -6.98
CA TRP A 282 -15.86 9.40 -5.61
C TRP A 282 -16.51 8.02 -5.56
N PHE A 283 -16.29 7.29 -4.47
CA PHE A 283 -17.13 6.14 -4.13
C PHE A 283 -17.31 5.95 -2.63
N CYS A 284 -18.39 5.29 -2.26
CA CYS A 284 -18.65 4.73 -0.94
C CYS A 284 -19.00 3.25 -1.09
N ARG A 285 -18.18 2.40 -0.49
CA ARG A 285 -18.31 0.94 -0.46
C ARG A 285 -18.76 0.52 0.94
N VAL A 286 -19.71 -0.40 1.00
CA VAL A 286 -20.21 -0.98 2.26
C VAL A 286 -20.11 -2.49 2.18
N ARG A 287 -19.59 -3.11 3.24
CA ARG A 287 -19.44 -4.56 3.38
C ARG A 287 -20.19 -5.10 4.60
N GLN A 288 -21.06 -6.09 4.39
CA GLN A 288 -21.78 -6.77 5.47
C GLN A 288 -22.24 -8.19 5.09
N PRO A 289 -22.51 -9.08 6.07
CA PRO A 289 -22.94 -10.46 5.82
C PRO A 289 -24.24 -10.59 5.02
N SER A 290 -25.11 -9.58 5.09
CA SER A 290 -26.37 -9.57 4.35
C SER A 290 -26.87 -8.14 4.21
N PHE A 291 -27.40 -7.81 3.03
CA PHE A 291 -28.07 -6.54 2.77
C PHE A 291 -29.58 -6.59 2.96
N ARG A 292 -30.16 -7.71 3.43
CA ARG A 292 -31.60 -7.78 3.70
C ARG A 292 -31.98 -6.75 4.77
N THR A 293 -32.81 -5.79 4.40
CA THR A 293 -33.21 -4.73 5.32
C THR A 293 -34.39 -5.19 6.18
N PHE A 294 -34.21 -5.25 7.50
CA PHE A 294 -35.33 -5.54 8.41
C PHE A 294 -36.19 -4.28 8.60
N LYS A 295 -37.14 -4.03 7.68
CA LYS A 295 -38.37 -3.26 7.97
C LYS A 295 -39.44 -3.41 6.88
N GLY A 296 -40.45 -4.23 7.19
CA GLY A 296 -41.75 -4.26 6.50
C GLY A 296 -42.68 -3.12 6.96
N ASN A 297 -42.35 -1.86 6.68
CA ASN A 297 -43.28 -0.75 6.96
C ASN A 297 -43.22 0.39 5.93
N GLN A 298 -43.10 0.05 4.66
CA GLN A 298 -43.60 0.91 3.57
C GLN A 298 -44.72 0.10 2.88
N ASN A 299 -45.85 0.73 2.60
CA ASN A 299 -47.04 0.10 1.98
C ASN A 299 -46.80 -0.28 0.49
N GLY A 300 -45.68 -0.91 0.17
CA GLY A 300 -45.29 -1.33 -1.18
C GLY A 300 -44.27 -2.47 -1.16
N ILE A 301 -44.16 -3.19 -2.28
CA ILE A 301 -43.20 -4.29 -2.46
C ILE A 301 -41.79 -3.71 -2.41
N ASN A 302 -40.98 -4.15 -1.45
CA ASN A 302 -39.56 -3.83 -1.41
C ASN A 302 -38.82 -4.67 -2.46
N LEU A 303 -38.69 -4.13 -3.67
CA LEU A 303 -38.06 -4.79 -4.81
C LEU A 303 -36.60 -5.19 -4.52
N PHE A 304 -35.86 -4.36 -3.79
CA PHE A 304 -34.48 -4.66 -3.42
C PHE A 304 -34.39 -5.88 -2.52
N ASP A 305 -35.14 -5.92 -1.42
CA ASP A 305 -35.11 -7.07 -0.50
C ASP A 305 -35.65 -8.35 -1.13
N ARG A 306 -36.53 -8.24 -2.13
CA ARG A 306 -37.15 -9.38 -2.80
C ARG A 306 -36.29 -9.97 -3.91
N TYR A 307 -35.66 -9.14 -4.74
CA TYR A 307 -35.01 -9.60 -5.96
C TYR A 307 -33.48 -9.43 -5.96
N LEU A 308 -32.94 -8.43 -5.25
CA LEU A 308 -31.51 -8.12 -5.26
C LEU A 308 -30.80 -8.67 -4.01
N ALA A 309 -31.23 -8.26 -2.82
CA ALA A 309 -30.61 -8.63 -1.55
C ALA A 309 -30.49 -10.15 -1.26
N PRO A 310 -31.41 -11.03 -1.71
CA PRO A 310 -31.34 -12.46 -1.38
C PRO A 310 -30.13 -13.19 -1.96
N ARG A 311 -29.60 -12.72 -3.09
CA ARG A 311 -28.45 -13.32 -3.77
C ARG A 311 -27.24 -12.40 -3.83
N ALA A 312 -27.40 -11.13 -3.44
CA ALA A 312 -26.29 -10.23 -3.26
C ALA A 312 -25.25 -10.87 -2.32
N GLY A 313 -23.99 -10.73 -2.69
CA GLY A 313 -22.86 -11.05 -1.84
C GLY A 313 -22.72 -10.05 -0.70
N HIS A 314 -21.49 -9.86 -0.24
CA HIS A 314 -21.23 -9.06 0.96
C HIS A 314 -20.89 -7.59 0.67
N GLU A 315 -21.02 -7.12 -0.57
CA GLU A 315 -20.54 -5.79 -0.97
C GLU A 315 -21.54 -5.03 -1.86
N ILE A 316 -21.75 -3.75 -1.55
CA ILE A 316 -22.44 -2.76 -2.39
C ILE A 316 -21.61 -1.49 -2.46
N ILE A 317 -21.56 -0.89 -3.64
CA ILE A 317 -20.84 0.36 -3.89
C ILE A 317 -21.75 1.40 -4.52
N LEU A 318 -21.63 2.62 -4.06
CA LEU A 318 -22.19 3.82 -4.65
C LEU A 318 -21.04 4.67 -5.16
N LEU A 319 -21.03 5.06 -6.43
CA LEU A 319 -19.92 5.82 -7.00
C LEU A 319 -20.36 6.86 -8.02
N THR A 320 -19.46 7.81 -8.27
CA THR A 320 -19.60 8.82 -9.32
C THR A 320 -18.33 8.84 -10.16
N LEU A 321 -18.50 8.89 -11.48
CA LEU A 321 -17.39 9.04 -12.41
C LEU A 321 -17.09 10.53 -12.65
N GLU A 322 -15.88 10.82 -13.12
CA GLU A 322 -15.51 12.15 -13.59
C GLU A 322 -16.50 12.66 -14.64
N SER A 323 -17.07 13.84 -14.38
CA SER A 323 -17.98 14.47 -15.34
C SER A 323 -17.21 15.04 -16.51
N ALA A 324 -17.60 14.68 -17.74
CA ALA A 324 -17.06 15.28 -18.97
C ALA A 324 -17.36 16.80 -19.06
N LEU A 325 -18.31 17.32 -18.27
CA LEU A 325 -18.71 18.72 -18.26
C LEU A 325 -18.58 19.32 -16.84
N PRO A 326 -17.81 20.43 -16.64
CA PRO A 326 -17.51 20.99 -15.32
C PRO A 326 -18.71 21.47 -14.47
N ARG A 327 -19.91 21.60 -15.07
CA ARG A 327 -21.11 22.16 -14.44
C ARG A 327 -22.26 21.17 -14.29
N GLN A 328 -22.07 19.90 -14.67
CA GLN A 328 -23.10 18.88 -14.55
C GLN A 328 -23.11 18.30 -13.14
N ALA A 329 -24.30 18.04 -12.58
CA ALA A 329 -24.41 17.35 -11.30
C ALA A 329 -23.83 15.93 -11.44
N PRO A 330 -23.09 15.44 -10.44
CA PRO A 330 -22.51 14.10 -10.50
C PRO A 330 -23.61 13.05 -10.63
N VAL A 331 -23.47 12.17 -11.62
CA VAL A 331 -24.40 11.04 -11.83
C VAL A 331 -24.02 9.91 -10.88
N LEU A 332 -25.03 9.42 -10.17
CA LEU A 332 -24.86 8.37 -9.19
C LEU A 332 -24.96 7.01 -9.89
N ASN A 333 -23.97 6.16 -9.64
CA ASN A 333 -23.94 4.79 -10.10
C ASN A 333 -23.89 3.85 -8.89
N LEU A 334 -24.46 2.65 -9.02
CA LEU A 334 -24.53 1.67 -7.94
C LEU A 334 -24.14 0.28 -8.46
N ALA A 335 -23.23 -0.40 -7.77
CA ALA A 335 -22.83 -1.76 -8.08
C ALA A 335 -23.09 -2.70 -6.91
N ILE A 336 -23.71 -3.85 -7.18
CA ILE A 336 -23.97 -4.91 -6.19
C ILE A 336 -23.15 -6.13 -6.59
N ARG A 337 -22.31 -6.62 -5.69
CA ARG A 337 -21.54 -7.84 -5.91
C ARG A 337 -22.43 -9.07 -5.73
N TYR A 338 -22.26 -10.08 -6.59
CA TYR A 338 -22.84 -11.41 -6.43
C TYR A 338 -21.74 -12.48 -6.27
N PRO A 339 -22.07 -13.69 -5.77
CA PRO A 339 -21.11 -14.80 -5.69
C PRO A 339 -20.51 -15.18 -7.04
N ASP A 340 -21.33 -15.09 -8.10
CA ASP A 340 -20.94 -15.36 -9.48
C ASP A 340 -21.87 -14.61 -10.45
N ARG A 341 -21.52 -14.64 -11.73
CA ARG A 341 -22.31 -14.02 -12.80
C ARG A 341 -23.71 -14.60 -12.93
N SER A 342 -23.89 -15.92 -12.72
CA SER A 342 -25.19 -16.58 -12.85
C SER A 342 -26.19 -16.08 -11.80
N ALA A 343 -25.73 -15.85 -10.57
CA ALA A 343 -26.52 -15.29 -9.49
C ALA A 343 -26.95 -13.84 -9.78
N ALA A 344 -26.09 -13.04 -10.40
CA ALA A 344 -26.42 -11.69 -10.87
C ALA A 344 -27.47 -11.73 -12.00
N GLU A 345 -27.27 -12.58 -13.01
CA GLU A 345 -28.18 -12.77 -14.14
C GLU A 345 -29.59 -13.18 -13.67
N LYS A 346 -29.66 -14.13 -12.72
CA LYS A 346 -30.93 -14.55 -12.14
C LYS A 346 -31.65 -13.42 -11.40
N SER A 347 -30.91 -12.61 -10.64
CA SER A 347 -31.48 -11.50 -9.86
C SER A 347 -31.98 -10.37 -10.75
N LEU A 348 -31.23 -10.02 -11.81
CA LEU A 348 -31.67 -9.06 -12.82
C LEU A 348 -32.87 -9.61 -13.61
N GLY A 349 -32.86 -10.89 -13.99
CA GLY A 349 -33.98 -11.54 -14.69
C GLY A 349 -35.29 -11.51 -13.90
N GLU A 350 -35.24 -11.84 -12.60
CA GLU A 350 -36.43 -11.77 -11.72
C GLU A 350 -36.90 -10.33 -11.49
N LEU A 351 -35.98 -9.38 -11.31
CA LEU A 351 -36.33 -7.96 -11.17
C LEU A 351 -37.01 -7.43 -12.43
N THR A 352 -36.48 -7.74 -13.61
CA THR A 352 -37.00 -7.27 -14.90
C THR A 352 -38.34 -7.89 -15.26
N ALA A 353 -38.59 -9.14 -14.84
CA ALA A 353 -39.90 -9.77 -14.97
C ALA A 353 -40.97 -9.08 -14.12
N GLU A 354 -40.61 -8.51 -12.96
CA GLU A 354 -41.52 -7.74 -12.11
C GLU A 354 -41.72 -6.31 -12.61
N THR A 355 -40.64 -5.59 -12.89
CA THR A 355 -40.70 -4.14 -13.20
C THR A 355 -41.05 -3.89 -14.66
N GLY A 356 -40.77 -4.84 -15.55
CA GLY A 356 -40.73 -4.60 -16.99
C GLY A 356 -39.49 -3.81 -17.41
N LEU A 357 -39.34 -3.69 -18.74
CA LEU A 357 -38.27 -2.97 -19.41
C LEU A 357 -38.86 -1.98 -20.41
N SER A 358 -38.33 -0.77 -20.44
CA SER A 358 -38.67 0.21 -21.47
C SER A 358 -37.81 0.06 -22.72
N GLU A 359 -36.57 -0.39 -22.56
CA GLU A 359 -35.61 -0.54 -23.66
C GLU A 359 -34.52 -1.58 -23.33
N ARG A 360 -33.98 -2.22 -24.37
CA ARG A 360 -32.76 -3.02 -24.33
C ARG A 360 -31.79 -2.54 -25.40
N ARG A 361 -30.51 -2.43 -25.06
CA ARG A 361 -29.45 -2.06 -26.01
C ARG A 361 -28.25 -2.97 -25.83
N ASN A 362 -27.69 -3.43 -26.94
CA ASN A 362 -26.41 -4.14 -26.92
C ASN A 362 -25.28 -3.12 -27.05
N TYR A 363 -24.26 -3.29 -26.23
CA TYR A 363 -23.03 -2.52 -26.30
C TYR A 363 -21.85 -3.49 -26.18
N LEU A 364 -21.10 -3.68 -27.27
CA LEU A 364 -20.11 -4.76 -27.40
C LEU A 364 -20.77 -6.11 -27.04
N ASN A 365 -20.18 -6.84 -26.09
CA ASN A 365 -20.70 -8.12 -25.59
C ASN A 365 -21.58 -7.98 -24.33
N TYR A 366 -22.06 -6.77 -24.02
CA TYR A 366 -22.88 -6.47 -22.84
C TYR A 366 -24.30 -6.04 -23.24
N GLU A 367 -25.30 -6.50 -22.50
CA GLU A 367 -26.70 -6.08 -22.64
C GLU A 367 -27.02 -5.01 -21.59
N LEU A 368 -27.36 -3.80 -22.05
CA LEU A 368 -27.84 -2.70 -21.23
C LEU A 368 -29.37 -2.75 -21.18
N GLN A 369 -29.94 -2.81 -19.98
CA GLN A 369 -31.37 -2.98 -19.74
C GLN A 369 -31.94 -1.76 -19.01
N HIS A 370 -32.95 -1.10 -19.59
CA HIS A 370 -33.58 0.10 -19.00
C HIS A 370 -34.83 -0.29 -18.21
N LEU A 371 -34.76 -0.22 -16.88
CA LEU A 371 -35.79 -0.68 -15.97
C LEU A 371 -36.92 0.34 -15.81
N ILE A 372 -38.17 -0.13 -15.67
CA ILE A 372 -39.32 0.74 -15.34
C ILE A 372 -39.59 0.66 -13.84
N SER A 373 -38.79 1.37 -13.06
CA SER A 373 -38.91 1.35 -11.60
C SER A 373 -38.26 2.57 -10.96
N ASP A 374 -38.85 3.03 -9.86
CA ASP A 374 -38.36 4.15 -9.06
C ASP A 374 -38.03 3.71 -7.63
N GLY A 375 -36.94 4.24 -7.09
CA GLY A 375 -36.62 4.09 -5.66
C GLY A 375 -36.29 2.65 -5.22
N ILE A 376 -35.81 1.80 -6.13
CA ILE A 376 -35.37 0.42 -5.83
C ILE A 376 -34.40 0.43 -4.64
N PHE A 377 -33.48 1.39 -4.60
CA PHE A 377 -32.43 1.49 -3.59
C PHE A 377 -32.79 2.32 -2.35
N ALA A 378 -34.04 2.76 -2.21
CA ALA A 378 -34.51 3.46 -1.01
C ALA A 378 -34.24 2.72 0.31
N PRO A 379 -34.30 1.37 0.38
CA PRO A 379 -33.93 0.61 1.59
C PRO A 379 -32.47 0.79 2.01
N LEU A 380 -31.58 1.10 1.07
CA LEU A 380 -30.17 1.39 1.33
C LEU A 380 -29.94 2.84 1.81
N GLY A 381 -31.00 3.64 1.94
CA GLY A 381 -30.91 5.06 2.28
C GLY A 381 -30.64 5.97 1.08
N VAL A 382 -30.67 5.44 -0.15
CA VAL A 382 -30.57 6.25 -1.37
C VAL A 382 -31.86 7.06 -1.55
N PRO A 383 -31.80 8.40 -1.74
CA PRO A 383 -33.00 9.20 -1.94
C PRO A 383 -33.82 8.73 -3.15
N LYS A 384 -35.16 8.73 -3.05
CA LYS A 384 -36.07 8.38 -4.17
C LYS A 384 -35.98 9.32 -5.37
N SER A 385 -35.26 10.45 -5.25
CA SER A 385 -34.93 11.32 -6.37
C SER A 385 -33.89 10.71 -7.31
N HIS A 386 -33.11 9.74 -6.82
CA HIS A 386 -32.09 9.02 -7.58
C HIS A 386 -32.58 7.67 -8.10
N PHE A 387 -31.92 7.17 -9.14
CA PHE A 387 -32.24 5.92 -9.85
C PHE A 387 -33.71 5.82 -10.23
N ARG A 388 -34.22 6.86 -10.91
CA ARG A 388 -35.53 6.82 -11.57
C ARG A 388 -35.37 6.17 -12.94
N ASN A 389 -36.04 5.04 -13.15
CA ASN A 389 -35.87 4.18 -14.33
C ASN A 389 -34.39 3.92 -14.66
N PRO A 390 -33.63 3.27 -13.77
CA PRO A 390 -32.20 3.10 -13.96
C PRO A 390 -31.90 2.12 -15.09
N TRP A 391 -30.76 2.33 -15.74
CA TRP A 391 -30.13 1.35 -16.60
C TRP A 391 -29.36 0.33 -15.77
N ALA A 392 -29.35 -0.92 -16.18
CA ALA A 392 -28.65 -2.02 -15.53
C ALA A 392 -27.83 -2.84 -16.54
N THR A 393 -26.69 -3.36 -16.10
CA THR A 393 -25.87 -4.33 -16.83
C THR A 393 -25.06 -5.18 -15.85
N ILE A 394 -24.47 -6.28 -16.33
CA ILE A 394 -23.62 -7.14 -15.53
C ILE A 394 -22.17 -7.02 -16.02
N ILE A 395 -21.27 -6.62 -15.13
CA ILE A 395 -19.83 -6.53 -15.37
C ILE A 395 -19.15 -7.49 -14.41
N ASP A 396 -18.48 -8.52 -14.94
CA ASP A 396 -17.97 -9.66 -14.17
C ASP A 396 -19.07 -10.31 -13.28
N SER A 397 -18.94 -10.22 -11.96
CA SER A 397 -19.87 -10.72 -10.95
C SER A 397 -20.72 -9.60 -10.33
N TYR A 398 -20.67 -8.38 -10.88
CA TYR A 398 -21.39 -7.23 -10.37
C TYR A 398 -22.58 -6.88 -11.24
N LEU A 399 -23.71 -6.64 -10.59
CA LEU A 399 -24.85 -5.98 -11.21
C LEU A 399 -24.72 -4.47 -11.01
N VAL A 400 -24.52 -3.74 -12.10
CA VAL A 400 -24.22 -2.31 -12.11
C VAL A 400 -25.43 -1.54 -12.62
N PHE A 401 -25.80 -0.48 -11.91
CA PHE A 401 -26.91 0.42 -12.19
C PHE A 401 -26.41 1.85 -12.40
N SER A 402 -27.02 2.55 -13.34
CA SER A 402 -26.78 3.98 -13.57
C SER A 402 -28.08 4.70 -13.96
N GLU A 403 -28.15 6.00 -13.64
CA GLU A 403 -29.18 6.88 -14.20
C GLU A 403 -28.90 7.20 -15.68
N ASN A 404 -27.67 7.02 -16.15
CA ASN A 404 -27.23 7.36 -17.50
C ASN A 404 -26.59 6.14 -18.19
N PRO A 405 -27.10 5.70 -19.36
CA PRO A 405 -26.48 4.61 -20.11
C PRO A 405 -25.08 4.96 -20.63
N GLY A 406 -24.73 6.26 -20.73
CA GLY A 406 -23.38 6.72 -21.06
C GLY A 406 -22.34 6.32 -20.02
N ASP A 407 -22.66 6.43 -18.73
CA ASP A 407 -21.76 6.03 -17.64
C ASP A 407 -21.52 4.52 -17.66
N LEU A 408 -22.55 3.71 -17.95
CA LEU A 408 -22.37 2.26 -18.09
C LEU A 408 -21.46 1.90 -19.28
N ARG A 409 -21.59 2.59 -20.42
CA ARG A 409 -20.68 2.38 -21.56
C ARG A 409 -19.25 2.74 -21.20
N GLN A 410 -19.03 3.90 -20.57
CA GLN A 410 -17.71 4.32 -20.13
C GLN A 410 -17.10 3.35 -19.12
N TRP A 411 -17.92 2.83 -18.20
CA TRP A 411 -17.50 1.81 -17.24
C TRP A 411 -17.07 0.53 -17.97
N ILE A 412 -17.87 0.04 -18.92
CA ILE A 412 -17.55 -1.13 -19.74
C ILE A 412 -16.25 -0.92 -20.53
N ASP A 413 -16.10 0.22 -21.21
CA ASP A 413 -14.91 0.51 -22.02
C ASP A 413 -13.63 0.46 -21.19
N ARG A 414 -13.64 1.12 -20.03
CA ARG A 414 -12.50 1.16 -19.11
C ARG A 414 -12.23 -0.21 -18.47
N PHE A 415 -13.28 -0.95 -18.15
CA PHE A 415 -13.15 -2.32 -17.64
C PHE A 415 -12.48 -3.25 -18.67
N ILE A 416 -12.85 -3.17 -19.96
CA ILE A 416 -12.26 -3.99 -21.03
C ILE A 416 -10.77 -3.71 -21.21
N VAL A 417 -10.35 -2.46 -21.09
CA VAL A 417 -8.92 -2.07 -21.24
C VAL A 417 -8.13 -2.15 -19.93
N GLY A 418 -8.72 -2.67 -18.86
CA GLY A 418 -8.05 -2.79 -17.55
C GLY A 418 -7.81 -1.46 -16.81
N ASP A 419 -8.45 -0.37 -17.24
CA ASP A 419 -8.35 0.94 -16.61
C ASP A 419 -9.29 1.04 -15.41
N ALA A 420 -8.86 0.43 -14.31
CA ALA A 420 -9.52 0.48 -13.01
C ALA A 420 -8.71 1.30 -11.99
N LEU A 421 -9.33 1.67 -10.86
CA LEU A 421 -8.60 2.34 -9.78
C LEU A 421 -7.42 1.51 -9.27
N ALA A 422 -7.54 0.18 -9.19
CA ALA A 422 -6.46 -0.73 -8.76
C ALA A 422 -5.24 -0.71 -9.68
N ALA A 423 -5.36 -0.18 -10.90
CA ALA A 423 -4.25 -0.04 -11.82
C ALA A 423 -3.35 1.15 -11.48
N ARG A 424 -3.78 2.04 -10.57
CA ARG A 424 -3.02 3.22 -10.15
C ARG A 424 -2.03 2.87 -9.05
N GLU A 425 -0.80 3.37 -9.16
CA GLU A 425 0.26 3.18 -8.15
C GLU A 425 -0.21 3.54 -6.73
N TRP A 426 -0.83 4.72 -6.59
CA TRP A 426 -1.35 5.19 -5.31
C TRP A 426 -2.47 4.28 -4.75
N ALA A 427 -3.18 3.50 -5.58
CA ALA A 427 -4.23 2.61 -5.09
C ALA A 427 -3.67 1.46 -4.26
N LEU A 428 -2.40 1.09 -4.45
CA LEU A 428 -1.72 0.06 -3.66
C LEU A 428 -1.62 0.41 -2.17
N ASP A 429 -1.52 1.70 -1.87
CA ASP A 429 -1.44 2.26 -0.53
C ASP A 429 -2.83 2.52 0.09
N LEU A 430 -3.80 2.86 -0.78
CA LEU A 430 -5.16 3.23 -0.38
C LEU A 430 -6.12 2.04 -0.34
N GLU A 431 -5.80 0.91 -0.95
CA GLU A 431 -6.69 -0.25 -1.00
C GLU A 431 -6.62 -1.10 0.27
N ARG A 432 -7.79 -1.30 0.90
CA ARG A 432 -7.96 -2.26 1.99
C ARG A 432 -9.24 -3.08 1.78
N PRO A 433 -9.12 -4.35 1.37
CA PRO A 433 -10.28 -5.17 0.98
C PRO A 433 -11.17 -5.54 2.17
N ASP A 434 -10.62 -5.55 3.38
CA ASP A 434 -11.29 -6.06 4.57
C ASP A 434 -12.04 -5.03 5.42
N ASP A 435 -12.01 -3.77 5.03
CA ASP A 435 -12.75 -2.75 5.77
C ASP A 435 -14.27 -2.84 5.52
N ALA A 436 -15.03 -2.58 6.58
CA ALA A 436 -16.49 -2.65 6.56
C ALA A 436 -17.10 -1.51 5.75
N VAL A 437 -16.47 -0.34 5.75
CA VAL A 437 -16.85 0.79 4.89
C VAL A 437 -15.60 1.45 4.34
N THR A 438 -15.60 1.76 3.04
CA THR A 438 -14.52 2.50 2.37
C THR A 438 -15.11 3.71 1.67
N TRP A 439 -14.59 4.90 1.94
CA TRP A 439 -14.92 6.14 1.26
C TRP A 439 -13.72 6.60 0.48
N PHE A 440 -13.88 6.88 -0.79
CA PHE A 440 -12.80 7.35 -1.65
C PHE A 440 -13.24 8.61 -2.38
N TRP A 441 -12.30 9.52 -2.60
CA TRP A 441 -12.49 10.63 -3.52
C TRP A 441 -11.18 11.04 -4.17
N ASP A 442 -11.30 11.49 -5.42
CA ASP A 442 -10.23 12.11 -6.17
C ASP A 442 -10.64 13.55 -6.52
N PRO A 443 -10.08 14.55 -5.83
CA PRO A 443 -10.45 15.93 -6.09
C PRO A 443 -10.13 16.44 -7.49
N ALA A 444 -9.12 15.87 -8.16
CA ALA A 444 -8.79 16.26 -9.53
C ALA A 444 -9.94 15.96 -10.50
N ARG A 445 -10.80 14.99 -10.16
CA ARG A 445 -11.91 14.48 -10.96
C ARG A 445 -13.27 14.97 -10.49
N LEU A 446 -13.33 15.71 -9.38
CA LEU A 446 -14.57 16.31 -8.87
C LEU A 446 -14.88 17.62 -9.62
N PRO A 447 -16.17 17.95 -9.82
CA PRO A 447 -16.56 19.22 -10.43
C PRO A 447 -15.97 20.40 -9.67
N LYS A 448 -15.32 21.35 -10.37
CA LYS A 448 -14.66 22.52 -9.78
C LYS A 448 -15.60 23.58 -9.17
N SER A 449 -16.91 23.29 -9.08
CA SER A 449 -17.93 24.19 -8.55
C SER A 449 -18.51 23.68 -7.22
N GLY A 450 -18.54 24.54 -6.21
CA GLY A 450 -19.07 24.26 -4.87
C GLY A 450 -18.01 24.46 -3.77
N VAL A 451 -18.44 24.59 -2.51
CA VAL A 451 -17.52 24.80 -1.36
C VAL A 451 -16.52 23.63 -1.25
N MET A 452 -16.95 22.41 -1.58
CA MET A 452 -16.09 21.23 -1.64
C MET A 452 -14.99 21.32 -2.68
N ALA A 453 -15.23 21.95 -3.83
CA ALA A 453 -14.21 22.16 -4.86
C ALA A 453 -13.16 23.20 -4.46
N GLY A 454 -13.49 24.11 -3.54
CA GLY A 454 -12.55 25.07 -2.97
C GLY A 454 -11.72 24.50 -1.82
N ILE A 455 -12.31 23.57 -1.04
CA ILE A 455 -11.65 22.92 0.10
C ILE A 455 -10.81 21.71 -0.34
N LEU A 456 -11.30 20.91 -1.28
CA LEU A 456 -10.62 19.71 -1.78
C LEU A 456 -9.70 19.98 -2.96
N ASN A 457 -9.49 21.22 -3.41
CA ASN A 457 -8.57 21.53 -4.50
C ASN A 457 -7.11 21.28 -4.05
N GLN A 458 -6.73 20.01 -3.92
CA GLN A 458 -5.41 19.53 -3.57
C GLN A 458 -5.09 18.33 -4.44
N ASP A 459 -3.82 18.29 -4.82
CA ASP A 459 -3.28 17.51 -5.91
C ASP A 459 -3.17 16.03 -5.51
N GLY A 460 -4.26 15.27 -5.26
CA GLY A 460 -4.20 13.81 -5.11
C GLY A 460 -5.36 13.11 -4.39
N PRO A 461 -5.54 11.79 -4.63
CA PRO A 461 -6.66 11.00 -4.13
C PRO A 461 -6.56 10.70 -2.63
N ALA A 462 -7.72 10.49 -2.01
CA ALA A 462 -7.81 10.08 -0.61
C ALA A 462 -8.88 9.01 -0.38
N VAL A 463 -8.65 8.23 0.66
CA VAL A 463 -9.53 7.15 1.11
C VAL A 463 -9.73 7.22 2.62
N ILE A 464 -10.86 6.74 3.08
CA ILE A 464 -11.14 6.50 4.49
C ILE A 464 -11.72 5.10 4.64
N HIS A 465 -11.07 4.32 5.47
CA HIS A 465 -11.41 2.96 5.84
C HIS A 465 -12.02 2.90 7.21
N ILE A 466 -12.99 2.01 7.39
CA ILE A 466 -13.72 1.88 8.64
C ILE A 466 -13.93 0.41 8.96
N SER A 467 -13.50 0.02 10.15
CA SER A 467 -13.60 -1.34 10.65
C SER A 467 -14.04 -1.35 12.12
N PRO A 468 -14.88 -2.30 12.55
CA PRO A 468 -15.25 -2.39 13.94
C PRO A 468 -14.16 -3.08 14.77
N GLU A 469 -14.03 -2.62 16.01
CA GLU A 469 -13.20 -3.20 17.04
C GLU A 469 -14.04 -3.32 18.33
N GLY A 470 -14.61 -4.51 18.57
CA GLY A 470 -15.51 -4.74 19.70
C GLY A 470 -16.80 -3.91 19.63
N THR A 471 -17.02 -3.04 20.62
CA THR A 471 -18.16 -2.09 20.68
C THR A 471 -17.85 -0.73 20.06
N THR A 472 -16.62 -0.55 19.58
CA THR A 472 -16.10 0.69 19.01
C THR A 472 -15.79 0.50 17.54
N TRP A 473 -15.61 1.61 16.83
CA TRP A 473 -15.25 1.61 15.42
C TRP A 473 -13.94 2.34 15.24
N GLN A 474 -13.03 1.68 14.54
CA GLN A 474 -11.80 2.27 14.06
C GLN A 474 -12.03 2.84 12.68
N TRP A 475 -11.49 4.01 12.43
CA TRP A 475 -11.41 4.55 11.09
C TRP A 475 -9.95 4.94 10.81
N THR A 476 -9.55 4.80 9.55
CA THR A 476 -8.23 5.19 9.06
C THR A 476 -8.40 5.99 7.78
N GLY A 477 -7.99 7.25 7.77
CA GLY A 477 -7.89 8.06 6.55
C GLY A 477 -6.49 7.96 5.96
N GLN A 478 -6.39 7.84 4.64
CA GLN A 478 -5.14 7.92 3.92
C GLN A 478 -5.30 8.91 2.76
N TRP A 479 -4.33 9.80 2.59
CA TRP A 479 -4.24 10.70 1.44
C TRP A 479 -2.91 10.44 0.75
N HIS A 480 -2.92 10.48 -0.59
CA HIS A 480 -1.74 10.33 -1.41
C HIS A 480 -1.54 11.59 -2.25
N LYS A 481 -0.32 12.11 -2.30
CA LYS A 481 0.05 13.20 -3.21
C LYS A 481 0.01 12.66 -4.64
N ALA A 482 -0.69 13.33 -5.54
CA ALA A 482 -0.72 13.00 -6.97
C ALA A 482 0.71 13.06 -7.49
N ALA A 483 1.23 11.89 -7.86
CA ALA A 483 2.22 11.83 -8.92
C ALA A 483 1.54 12.35 -10.20
N GLU A 484 2.32 12.87 -11.15
CA GLU A 484 1.85 13.00 -12.53
C GLU A 484 1.20 11.67 -12.91
N ASP A 485 -0.06 11.70 -13.35
CA ASP A 485 -0.83 10.50 -13.69
C ASP A 485 -0.19 9.88 -14.94
N ASN A 486 0.91 9.15 -14.74
CA ASN A 486 1.74 8.54 -15.78
C ASN A 486 1.05 7.33 -16.42
N GLY A 487 -0.27 7.23 -16.28
CA GLY A 487 -1.06 6.04 -16.54
C GLY A 487 -0.74 4.93 -15.53
N PRO A 488 -1.55 3.86 -15.50
CA PRO A 488 -1.12 2.64 -14.83
C PRO A 488 0.21 2.18 -15.44
N ALA A 489 1.14 1.64 -14.65
CA ALA A 489 2.08 0.67 -15.22
C ALA A 489 1.23 -0.32 -16.00
N ASN A 490 1.49 -0.51 -17.30
CA ASN A 490 0.60 -1.12 -18.28
C ASN A 490 -0.03 -2.46 -17.79
N LEU A 491 -1.03 -2.42 -16.92
CA LEU A 491 -1.57 -3.60 -16.24
C LEU A 491 -2.37 -4.38 -17.28
N ALA A 492 -1.84 -5.54 -17.68
CA ALA A 492 -2.46 -6.43 -18.64
C ALA A 492 -3.68 -7.14 -18.04
N TYR A 493 -3.54 -7.67 -16.82
CA TYR A 493 -4.61 -8.39 -16.13
C TYR A 493 -4.37 -8.46 -14.62
N THR A 494 -5.43 -8.78 -13.88
CA THR A 494 -5.36 -9.24 -12.49
C THR A 494 -6.15 -10.55 -12.37
N ALA A 495 -5.54 -11.55 -11.75
CA ALA A 495 -6.15 -12.84 -11.47
C ALA A 495 -6.30 -13.03 -9.96
N GLN A 496 -7.47 -13.51 -9.55
CA GLN A 496 -7.70 -13.98 -8.20
C GLN A 496 -7.47 -15.48 -8.15
N ILE A 497 -6.71 -15.98 -7.17
CA ILE A 497 -6.68 -17.41 -6.86
C ILE A 497 -7.35 -17.68 -5.50
N PRO A 498 -7.82 -18.91 -5.21
CA PRO A 498 -8.58 -19.21 -3.99
C PRO A 498 -7.82 -19.08 -2.67
N GLY A 499 -6.49 -19.01 -2.69
CA GLY A 499 -5.64 -18.99 -1.51
C GLY A 499 -4.56 -17.92 -1.59
N GLU A 500 -3.99 -17.55 -0.45
CA GLU A 500 -2.90 -16.59 -0.40
C GLU A 500 -1.65 -17.18 -1.06
N ILE A 501 -1.04 -16.45 -1.99
CA ILE A 501 0.11 -16.90 -2.76
C ILE A 501 1.33 -17.03 -1.83
N ALA A 502 1.94 -18.22 -1.88
CA ALA A 502 3.11 -18.58 -1.10
C ALA A 502 4.22 -19.08 -2.03
N GLY A 503 5.14 -18.18 -2.35
CA GLY A 503 6.32 -18.46 -3.16
C GLY A 503 6.34 -17.66 -4.46
N PRO A 504 7.52 -17.57 -5.10
CA PRO A 504 7.67 -16.83 -6.34
C PRO A 504 6.93 -17.53 -7.49
N PRO A 505 6.11 -16.79 -8.24
CA PRO A 505 5.41 -17.33 -9.41
C PRO A 505 6.39 -17.70 -10.54
N GLY A 506 6.09 -18.79 -11.26
CA GLY A 506 6.81 -19.22 -12.47
C GLY A 506 6.14 -18.69 -13.73
N PHE A 507 6.93 -18.39 -14.77
CA PHE A 507 6.45 -17.77 -16.02
C PHE A 507 7.04 -18.43 -17.25
N ALA A 508 6.23 -18.49 -18.31
CA ALA A 508 6.63 -19.07 -19.57
C ALA A 508 5.80 -18.51 -20.73
N VAL A 509 6.23 -18.86 -21.93
CA VAL A 509 5.49 -18.67 -23.17
C VAL A 509 5.26 -20.05 -23.77
N ASP A 510 4.01 -20.34 -24.11
CA ASP A 510 3.61 -21.60 -24.76
C ASP A 510 4.04 -21.65 -26.23
N GLU A 511 3.79 -22.78 -26.88
CA GLU A 511 4.11 -23.03 -28.29
C GLU A 511 3.37 -22.09 -29.25
N ASN A 512 2.23 -21.55 -28.80
CA ASN A 512 1.43 -20.57 -29.52
C ASN A 512 1.81 -19.13 -29.15
N GLY A 513 2.94 -18.90 -28.49
CA GLY A 513 3.39 -17.55 -28.18
C GLY A 513 2.59 -16.83 -27.09
N LYS A 514 1.75 -17.55 -26.32
CA LYS A 514 0.92 -17.00 -25.24
C LYS A 514 1.60 -17.18 -23.88
N ALA A 515 1.45 -16.17 -23.01
CA ALA A 515 1.99 -16.25 -21.66
C ALA A 515 1.28 -17.30 -20.80
N ARG A 516 2.04 -17.93 -19.91
CA ARG A 516 1.58 -18.89 -18.91
C ARG A 516 2.22 -18.55 -17.57
N ALA A 517 1.47 -18.71 -16.50
CA ALA A 517 1.99 -18.57 -15.14
C ALA A 517 1.70 -19.81 -14.30
N LEU A 518 2.57 -20.10 -13.34
CA LEU A 518 2.37 -21.14 -12.34
C LEU A 518 2.57 -20.55 -10.94
N VAL A 519 1.56 -20.65 -10.09
CA VAL A 519 1.56 -20.06 -8.74
C VAL A 519 1.17 -21.09 -7.69
N GLN A 520 1.74 -21.01 -6.49
CA GLN A 520 1.37 -21.86 -5.37
C GLN A 520 0.73 -21.03 -4.26
N ASP A 521 -0.32 -21.54 -3.63
CA ASP A 521 -0.90 -20.94 -2.43
C ASP A 521 -0.28 -21.48 -1.12
N ALA A 522 -0.61 -20.85 0.00
CA ALA A 522 -0.15 -21.22 1.34
C ALA A 522 -0.66 -22.59 1.80
N GLY A 523 -1.68 -23.15 1.15
CA GLY A 523 -2.17 -24.52 1.31
C GLY A 523 -1.49 -25.52 0.36
N TRP A 524 -0.39 -25.11 -0.28
CA TRP A 524 0.42 -25.85 -1.25
C TRP A 524 -0.27 -26.20 -2.56
N LYS A 525 -1.48 -25.69 -2.83
CA LYS A 525 -2.12 -25.92 -4.14
C LYS A 525 -1.42 -25.08 -5.21
N VAL A 526 -1.15 -25.71 -6.34
CA VAL A 526 -0.49 -25.12 -7.49
C VAL A 526 -1.54 -24.86 -8.56
N TYR A 527 -1.57 -23.64 -9.10
CA TYR A 527 -2.50 -23.20 -10.13
C TYR A 527 -1.71 -22.77 -11.36
N ALA A 528 -2.10 -23.26 -12.54
CA ALA A 528 -1.63 -22.70 -13.81
C ALA A 528 -2.62 -21.68 -14.34
N LEU A 529 -2.11 -20.55 -14.82
CA LEU A 529 -2.90 -19.44 -15.35
C LEU A 529 -2.57 -19.22 -16.82
N ASP A 530 -3.58 -18.83 -17.60
CA ASP A 530 -3.41 -18.37 -18.98
C ASP A 530 -2.94 -16.91 -19.07
N GLU A 531 -2.82 -16.39 -20.29
CA GLU A 531 -2.34 -15.03 -20.56
C GLU A 531 -3.27 -13.92 -20.03
N ASN A 532 -4.50 -14.27 -19.65
CA ASN A 532 -5.51 -13.37 -19.08
C ASN A 532 -5.73 -13.62 -17.58
N GLY A 533 -4.95 -14.52 -16.97
CA GLY A 533 -5.08 -14.85 -15.56
C GLY A 533 -6.16 -15.89 -15.24
N LYS A 534 -6.77 -16.54 -16.23
CA LYS A 534 -7.74 -17.62 -15.98
C LYS A 534 -7.01 -18.88 -15.52
N ILE A 535 -7.53 -19.51 -14.46
CA ILE A 535 -7.04 -20.81 -14.01
C ILE A 535 -7.32 -21.88 -15.08
N LEU A 536 -6.25 -22.50 -15.58
CA LEU A 536 -6.28 -23.61 -16.55
C LEU A 536 -6.46 -24.95 -15.83
N TRP A 537 -5.67 -25.17 -14.78
CA TRP A 537 -5.70 -26.39 -13.97
C TRP A 537 -5.14 -26.14 -12.57
N MET A 538 -5.36 -27.12 -11.68
CA MET A 538 -4.86 -27.11 -10.30
C MET A 538 -4.31 -28.48 -9.91
N GLN A 539 -3.21 -28.48 -9.16
CA GLN A 539 -2.60 -29.67 -8.56
C GLN A 539 -2.35 -29.45 -7.06
N SER A 540 -2.40 -30.50 -6.25
CA SER A 540 -2.22 -30.44 -4.79
C SER A 540 -1.03 -31.30 -4.33
N PRO A 541 0.22 -30.79 -4.44
CA PRO A 541 1.37 -31.46 -3.87
C PRO A 541 1.32 -31.48 -2.33
N GLU A 542 2.08 -32.39 -1.73
CA GLU A 542 2.12 -32.60 -0.27
C GLU A 542 3.06 -31.63 0.47
N ALA A 543 3.71 -30.70 -0.23
CA ALA A 543 4.71 -29.80 0.32
C ALA A 543 4.91 -28.56 -0.57
N PRO A 544 5.51 -27.47 -0.04
CA PRO A 544 5.74 -26.26 -0.81
C PRO A 544 6.76 -26.47 -1.93
N ILE A 545 6.59 -25.72 -3.03
CA ILE A 545 7.57 -25.65 -4.11
C ILE A 545 8.86 -25.01 -3.57
N LEU A 546 9.99 -25.61 -3.91
CA LEU A 546 11.31 -25.07 -3.64
C LEU A 546 11.69 -24.07 -4.74
N GLY A 547 11.73 -22.79 -4.38
CA GLY A 547 12.07 -21.70 -5.28
C GLY A 547 11.00 -21.44 -6.35
N ARG A 548 11.42 -20.95 -7.51
CA ARG A 548 10.54 -20.57 -8.61
C ARG A 548 10.35 -21.74 -9.58
N PRO A 549 9.11 -22.09 -9.99
CA PRO A 549 8.88 -23.01 -11.09
C PRO A 549 9.55 -22.51 -12.38
N GLN A 550 10.17 -23.41 -13.13
CA GLN A 550 10.90 -23.08 -14.35
C GLN A 550 10.22 -23.72 -15.55
N ALA A 551 10.36 -23.14 -16.74
CA ALA A 551 9.86 -23.74 -17.96
C ALA A 551 11.02 -24.22 -18.84
N VAL A 552 10.85 -25.40 -19.44
CA VAL A 552 11.76 -25.96 -20.45
C VAL A 552 11.03 -26.08 -21.77
N LYS A 553 11.71 -25.76 -22.88
CA LYS A 553 11.11 -25.71 -24.22
C LYS A 553 11.52 -26.89 -25.08
N GLY A 554 10.62 -27.37 -25.92
CA GLY A 554 10.96 -28.32 -26.99
C GLY A 554 11.35 -29.72 -26.51
N PHE A 555 10.97 -30.10 -25.29
CA PHE A 555 11.12 -31.48 -24.84
C PHE A 555 9.93 -32.30 -25.33
N ARG A 556 10.17 -33.34 -26.15
CA ARG A 556 9.11 -34.16 -26.77
C ARG A 556 8.04 -33.32 -27.48
N ASP A 557 8.49 -32.30 -28.22
CA ASP A 557 7.65 -31.36 -28.97
C ASP A 557 6.64 -30.55 -28.12
N LYS A 558 6.88 -30.48 -26.80
CA LYS A 558 6.08 -29.71 -25.84
C LYS A 558 6.96 -28.86 -24.92
N ASN A 559 6.35 -27.85 -24.32
CA ASN A 559 6.90 -27.07 -23.23
C ASN A 559 6.41 -27.62 -21.88
N TRP A 560 7.31 -27.61 -20.89
CA TRP A 560 7.06 -28.23 -19.60
C TRP A 560 7.42 -27.31 -18.46
N TRP A 561 6.63 -27.35 -17.40
CA TRP A 561 6.98 -26.86 -16.09
C TRP A 561 7.86 -27.86 -15.36
N VAL A 562 8.95 -27.37 -14.79
CA VAL A 562 9.89 -28.08 -13.91
C VAL A 562 9.85 -27.42 -12.55
N TRP A 563 9.54 -28.19 -11.52
CA TRP A 563 9.54 -27.72 -10.14
C TRP A 563 9.76 -28.90 -9.20
N SER A 564 10.16 -28.64 -7.96
CA SER A 564 10.31 -29.69 -6.96
C SER A 564 9.74 -29.26 -5.63
N THR A 565 9.27 -30.22 -4.87
CA THR A 565 9.06 -30.12 -3.43
C THR A 565 10.26 -30.76 -2.72
N PRO A 566 10.34 -30.72 -1.38
CA PRO A 566 11.36 -31.47 -0.65
C PRO A 566 11.42 -32.96 -0.99
N ASN A 567 10.33 -33.59 -1.45
CA ASN A 567 10.24 -35.04 -1.60
C ASN A 567 10.06 -35.52 -3.05
N ALA A 568 9.71 -34.63 -3.99
CA ALA A 568 9.42 -35.02 -5.35
C ALA A 568 9.83 -33.97 -6.39
N LEU A 569 10.28 -34.42 -7.56
CA LEU A 569 10.51 -33.61 -8.75
C LEU A 569 9.31 -33.76 -9.69
N TYR A 570 8.85 -32.66 -10.25
CA TYR A 570 7.68 -32.60 -11.12
C TYR A 570 8.08 -32.08 -12.51
N LEU A 571 7.58 -32.76 -13.53
CA LEU A 571 7.66 -32.37 -14.93
C LEU A 571 6.25 -32.45 -15.50
N THR A 572 5.61 -31.29 -15.73
CA THR A 572 4.19 -31.19 -16.09
C THR A 572 4.03 -30.30 -17.31
N ASP A 573 3.28 -30.73 -18.33
CA ASP A 573 3.02 -29.89 -19.50
C ASP A 573 2.13 -28.69 -19.13
N PHE A 574 1.96 -27.75 -20.06
CA PHE A 574 1.18 -26.54 -19.80
C PHE A 574 -0.32 -26.82 -19.67
N GLU A 575 -0.80 -27.99 -20.08
CA GLU A 575 -2.16 -28.49 -19.88
C GLU A 575 -2.36 -29.23 -18.55
N GLY A 576 -1.30 -29.48 -17.79
CA GLY A 576 -1.37 -30.09 -16.46
C GLY A 576 -1.14 -31.60 -16.43
N ASN A 577 -0.73 -32.19 -17.56
CA ASN A 577 -0.42 -33.62 -17.66
C ASN A 577 1.04 -33.87 -17.23
N PRO A 578 1.30 -34.86 -16.37
CA PRO A 578 2.66 -35.21 -15.99
C PRO A 578 3.39 -35.93 -17.14
N ALA A 579 4.70 -35.72 -17.22
CA ALA A 579 5.57 -36.56 -18.05
C ALA A 579 5.63 -37.99 -17.50
N GLU A 580 5.93 -38.95 -18.37
CA GLU A 580 6.14 -40.34 -17.96
C GLU A 580 7.27 -40.44 -16.91
N GLY A 581 6.99 -41.13 -15.80
CA GLY A 581 7.90 -41.24 -14.67
C GLY A 581 7.84 -40.08 -13.66
N PHE A 582 6.94 -39.10 -13.87
CA PHE A 582 6.75 -37.97 -12.96
C PHE A 582 5.35 -38.00 -12.31
N PRO A 583 5.20 -37.48 -11.07
CA PRO A 583 6.26 -36.95 -10.21
C PRO A 583 7.26 -38.03 -9.78
N LEU A 584 8.55 -37.68 -9.83
CA LEU A 584 9.65 -38.55 -9.43
C LEU A 584 9.90 -38.37 -7.93
N ALA A 585 9.70 -39.43 -7.15
CA ALA A 585 10.10 -39.44 -5.75
C ALA A 585 11.62 -39.30 -5.61
N LEU A 586 12.06 -38.36 -4.77
CA LEU A 586 13.47 -38.08 -4.56
C LEU A 586 14.07 -39.01 -3.50
N SER A 587 15.25 -39.55 -3.81
CA SER A 587 16.00 -40.43 -2.89
C SER A 587 16.48 -39.73 -1.62
N ALA A 588 16.58 -38.39 -1.65
CA ALA A 588 16.94 -37.56 -0.52
C ALA A 588 16.17 -36.24 -0.59
N ARG A 589 15.93 -35.64 0.59
CA ARG A 589 15.17 -34.40 0.70
C ARG A 589 15.84 -33.26 -0.06
N ALA A 590 15.17 -32.68 -1.05
CA ALA A 590 15.65 -31.49 -1.75
C ALA A 590 15.67 -30.25 -0.85
N VAL A 591 16.65 -29.38 -1.04
CA VAL A 591 16.83 -28.14 -0.26
C VAL A 591 16.72 -26.86 -1.08
N ALA A 592 16.74 -26.95 -2.40
CA ALA A 592 16.65 -25.81 -3.32
C ALA A 592 15.90 -26.18 -4.60
N ALA A 593 15.59 -25.18 -5.43
CA ALA A 593 14.98 -25.39 -6.74
C ALA A 593 15.86 -26.30 -7.62
N PRO A 594 15.26 -27.14 -8.49
CA PRO A 594 16.04 -27.94 -9.41
C PRO A 594 16.62 -27.05 -10.52
N LEU A 595 17.77 -27.44 -11.05
CA LEU A 595 18.33 -26.87 -12.28
C LEU A 595 18.00 -27.80 -13.45
N PRO A 596 17.11 -27.41 -14.38
CA PRO A 596 16.95 -28.09 -15.66
C PRO A 596 18.06 -27.68 -16.63
N TYR A 597 18.63 -28.66 -17.32
CA TYR A 597 19.69 -28.47 -18.32
C TYR A 597 19.45 -29.36 -19.53
N TYR A 598 19.51 -28.81 -20.73
CA TYR A 598 19.44 -29.58 -21.98
C TYR A 598 20.83 -29.85 -22.53
N SER A 599 21.17 -31.13 -22.69
CA SER A 599 22.39 -31.53 -23.39
C SER A 599 22.08 -31.76 -24.87
N ALA A 600 22.61 -30.91 -25.75
CA ALA A 600 22.51 -31.14 -27.19
C ALA A 600 23.27 -32.41 -27.63
N ALA A 601 24.38 -32.74 -26.95
CA ALA A 601 25.20 -33.92 -27.26
C ALA A 601 24.49 -35.24 -26.90
N LEU A 602 23.75 -35.25 -25.79
CA LEU A 602 23.00 -36.43 -25.33
C LEU A 602 21.52 -36.40 -25.74
N THR A 603 21.06 -35.29 -26.34
CA THR A 603 19.68 -35.04 -26.76
C THR A 603 18.67 -35.30 -25.63
N ASP A 604 19.00 -34.86 -24.42
CA ASP A 604 18.24 -35.16 -23.21
C ASP A 604 18.27 -34.01 -22.20
N TYR A 605 17.24 -33.97 -21.36
CA TYR A 605 17.18 -33.06 -20.21
C TYR A 605 17.71 -33.73 -18.96
N PHE A 606 18.46 -32.96 -18.17
CA PHE A 606 19.00 -33.31 -16.87
C PHE A 606 18.43 -32.36 -15.83
N PHE A 607 18.06 -32.90 -14.67
CA PHE A 607 17.51 -32.15 -13.55
C PHE A 607 18.41 -32.33 -12.34
N PHE A 608 19.20 -31.31 -12.00
CA PHE A 608 20.09 -31.32 -10.85
C PHE A 608 19.35 -30.87 -9.59
N VAL A 609 19.42 -31.66 -8.53
CA VAL A 609 18.67 -31.50 -7.29
C VAL A 609 19.65 -31.53 -6.11
N PRO A 610 19.95 -30.37 -5.50
CA PRO A 610 20.67 -30.30 -4.23
C PRO A 610 19.86 -30.93 -3.10
N ALA A 611 20.50 -31.81 -2.32
CA ALA A 611 19.87 -32.54 -1.24
C ALA A 611 20.41 -32.15 0.14
N ALA A 612 19.58 -32.34 1.17
CA ALA A 612 19.90 -32.05 2.57
C ALA A 612 21.09 -32.86 3.11
N THR A 613 21.47 -33.94 2.42
CA THR A 613 22.64 -34.76 2.74
C THR A 613 23.96 -34.08 2.37
N GLY A 614 23.93 -32.91 1.74
CA GLY A 614 25.12 -32.23 1.22
C GLY A 614 25.65 -32.86 -0.08
N ALA A 615 24.73 -33.37 -0.90
CA ALA A 615 25.01 -34.01 -2.18
C ALA A 615 24.12 -33.42 -3.27
N VAL A 616 24.50 -33.60 -4.54
CA VAL A 616 23.66 -33.27 -5.69
C VAL A 616 23.30 -34.53 -6.44
N TYR A 617 22.01 -34.72 -6.68
CA TYR A 617 21.49 -35.76 -7.55
C TYR A 617 21.20 -35.17 -8.92
N ALA A 618 21.43 -35.89 -10.01
CA ALA A 618 20.90 -35.51 -11.31
C ALA A 618 20.12 -36.65 -11.94
N TYR A 619 18.96 -36.30 -12.49
CA TYR A 619 18.05 -37.23 -13.14
C TYR A 619 17.84 -36.84 -14.60
N ARG A 620 17.77 -37.83 -15.47
CA ARG A 620 17.42 -37.68 -16.88
C ARG A 620 15.93 -37.42 -17.04
N SER A 621 15.51 -37.07 -18.26
CA SER A 621 14.10 -36.77 -18.55
C SER A 621 13.12 -37.94 -18.43
N ASN A 622 13.62 -39.16 -18.26
CA ASN A 622 12.86 -40.37 -17.96
C ASN A 622 12.94 -40.79 -16.47
N GLY A 623 13.52 -39.94 -15.62
CA GLY A 623 13.72 -40.19 -14.19
C GLY A 623 14.91 -41.09 -13.83
N THR A 624 15.65 -41.61 -14.81
CA THR A 624 16.85 -42.42 -14.53
C THR A 624 18.01 -41.53 -14.04
N PRO A 625 18.90 -42.02 -13.16
CA PRO A 625 20.00 -41.20 -12.67
C PRO A 625 21.05 -40.91 -13.74
N ALA A 626 21.67 -39.73 -13.67
CA ALA A 626 22.75 -39.33 -14.57
C ALA A 626 24.12 -39.84 -14.09
N PRO A 627 24.99 -40.34 -14.99
CA PRO A 627 26.36 -40.74 -14.64
C PRO A 627 27.13 -39.61 -13.95
N GLY A 628 27.89 -39.93 -12.90
CA GLY A 628 28.66 -38.94 -12.12
C GLY A 628 27.84 -38.15 -11.08
N TRP A 629 26.51 -38.29 -11.08
CA TRP A 629 25.60 -37.47 -10.27
C TRP A 629 24.56 -38.28 -9.48
N ASN A 630 24.84 -39.53 -9.11
CA ASN A 630 23.88 -40.37 -8.38
C ASN A 630 24.43 -41.04 -7.09
N PRO A 631 24.66 -40.29 -6.02
CA PRO A 631 24.78 -38.83 -5.98
C PRO A 631 26.23 -38.36 -6.22
N LYS A 632 26.38 -37.09 -6.58
CA LYS A 632 27.64 -36.36 -6.36
C LYS A 632 27.72 -36.00 -4.88
N ALA A 633 28.45 -36.81 -4.11
CA ALA A 633 28.57 -36.70 -2.66
C ALA A 633 29.71 -35.76 -2.20
N ASP A 634 29.82 -35.60 -0.88
CA ASP A 634 30.91 -34.90 -0.18
C ASP A 634 31.07 -33.42 -0.56
N LEU A 635 29.96 -32.73 -0.86
CA LEU A 635 29.95 -31.32 -1.23
C LEU A 635 29.75 -30.37 -0.03
N GLY A 636 29.41 -30.92 1.14
CA GLY A 636 29.00 -30.14 2.32
C GLY A 636 27.56 -29.63 2.21
N ILE A 637 27.07 -28.92 3.23
CA ILE A 637 25.66 -28.45 3.25
C ILE A 637 25.46 -27.39 2.16
N LEU A 638 24.43 -27.60 1.34
CA LEU A 638 24.06 -26.71 0.24
C LEU A 638 22.79 -25.93 0.58
N HIS A 639 22.77 -24.63 0.30
CA HIS A 639 21.61 -23.76 0.52
C HIS A 639 21.06 -23.14 -0.77
N GLN A 640 21.72 -23.38 -1.89
CA GLN A 640 21.45 -22.73 -3.17
C GLN A 640 21.21 -23.78 -4.26
N PRO A 641 20.44 -23.43 -5.31
CA PRO A 641 20.38 -24.24 -6.52
C PRO A 641 21.77 -24.44 -7.14
N VAL A 642 21.93 -25.50 -7.93
CA VAL A 642 23.11 -25.65 -8.80
C VAL A 642 23.11 -24.52 -9.82
N GLY A 643 24.24 -23.84 -9.99
CA GLY A 643 24.47 -22.89 -11.08
C GLY A 643 25.00 -23.62 -12.32
N HIS A 644 24.69 -23.14 -13.52
CA HIS A 644 25.27 -23.68 -14.75
C HIS A 644 25.77 -22.56 -15.65
N PHE A 645 26.97 -22.76 -16.18
CA PHE A 645 27.65 -21.86 -17.10
C PHE A 645 28.36 -22.66 -18.17
N ARG A 646 28.56 -22.05 -19.34
CA ARG A 646 29.31 -22.66 -20.42
C ARG A 646 30.46 -21.74 -20.80
N PHE A 647 31.68 -22.27 -20.79
CA PHE A 647 32.89 -21.56 -21.22
C PHE A 647 33.62 -22.42 -22.24
N ASP A 648 33.95 -21.84 -23.40
CA ASP A 648 34.63 -22.50 -24.51
C ASP A 648 34.01 -23.88 -24.84
N ASN A 649 32.68 -23.91 -24.92
CA ASN A 649 31.84 -25.09 -25.12
C ASN A 649 31.82 -26.15 -24.00
N ASN A 650 32.49 -25.93 -22.88
CA ASN A 650 32.48 -26.83 -21.72
C ASN A 650 31.44 -26.40 -20.68
N ASP A 651 30.68 -27.36 -20.15
CA ASP A 651 29.72 -27.12 -19.07
C ASP A 651 30.40 -27.08 -17.69
N TYR A 652 29.98 -26.11 -16.88
CA TYR A 652 30.37 -25.90 -15.49
C TYR A 652 29.11 -25.91 -14.62
N PHE A 653 28.88 -27.01 -13.90
CA PHE A 653 27.85 -27.13 -12.86
C PHE A 653 28.47 -26.75 -11.52
N VAL A 654 28.03 -25.63 -10.98
CA VAL A 654 28.68 -24.94 -9.88
C VAL A 654 27.84 -25.04 -8.61
N VAL A 655 28.48 -25.36 -7.50
CA VAL A 655 27.89 -25.36 -6.17
C VAL A 655 28.77 -24.61 -5.19
N VAL A 656 28.13 -23.92 -4.24
CA VAL A 656 28.78 -23.28 -3.10
C VAL A 656 28.14 -23.81 -1.83
N ASN A 657 28.97 -24.29 -0.90
CA ASN A 657 28.50 -24.86 0.36
C ASN A 657 28.48 -23.82 1.49
N GLU A 658 28.01 -24.21 2.67
CA GLU A 658 27.89 -23.33 3.85
C GLU A 658 29.23 -22.74 4.36
N GLN A 659 30.36 -23.31 3.93
CA GLN A 659 31.71 -22.84 4.27
C GLN A 659 32.30 -21.95 3.16
N ASP A 660 31.45 -21.48 2.23
CA ASP A 660 31.83 -20.66 1.07
C ASP A 660 32.87 -21.36 0.15
N ASN A 661 32.88 -22.70 0.14
CA ASN A 661 33.69 -23.49 -0.79
C ASN A 661 32.97 -23.65 -2.12
N LEU A 662 33.60 -23.15 -3.17
CA LEU A 662 33.21 -23.27 -4.57
C LEU A 662 33.73 -24.58 -5.17
N MET A 663 32.82 -25.33 -5.78
CA MET A 663 33.13 -26.52 -6.57
C MET A 663 32.44 -26.43 -7.93
N ALA A 664 33.13 -26.83 -8.99
CA ALA A 664 32.60 -26.84 -10.35
C ALA A 664 32.86 -28.18 -11.04
N PHE A 665 31.84 -28.69 -11.72
CA PHE A 665 31.87 -30.02 -12.33
C PHE A 665 31.41 -30.01 -13.79
N GLY A 666 31.87 -30.97 -14.59
CA GLY A 666 31.30 -31.27 -15.90
C GLY A 666 30.01 -32.08 -15.80
N LEU A 667 29.33 -32.29 -16.93
CA LEU A 667 28.14 -33.15 -17.00
C LEU A 667 28.48 -34.61 -16.65
N ASP A 668 29.71 -35.04 -16.89
CA ASP A 668 30.30 -36.32 -16.48
C ASP A 668 30.56 -36.42 -14.97
N GLY A 669 30.46 -35.31 -14.24
CA GLY A 669 30.73 -35.23 -12.81
C GLY A 669 32.20 -34.97 -12.49
N GLU A 670 33.09 -34.81 -13.48
CA GLU A 670 34.50 -34.54 -13.24
C GLU A 670 34.73 -33.10 -12.79
N ALA A 671 35.67 -32.89 -11.86
CA ALA A 671 35.97 -31.56 -11.36
C ALA A 671 36.64 -30.70 -12.43
N ARG A 672 36.20 -29.44 -12.58
CA ARG A 672 36.77 -28.48 -13.54
C ARG A 672 38.02 -27.78 -13.00
N PHE A 673 38.06 -27.55 -11.70
CA PHE A 673 39.20 -26.99 -10.97
C PHE A 673 39.17 -27.45 -9.50
N PRO A 674 40.31 -27.37 -8.77
CA PRO A 674 40.35 -27.70 -7.33
C PRO A 674 39.38 -26.86 -6.50
N VAL A 675 38.87 -27.40 -5.39
CA VAL A 675 37.96 -26.68 -4.48
C VAL A 675 38.54 -25.32 -4.10
N LEU A 676 37.74 -24.26 -4.26
CA LEU A 676 38.17 -22.89 -4.02
C LEU A 676 37.38 -22.28 -2.86
N GLY A 677 38.06 -21.85 -1.79
CA GLY A 677 37.41 -21.10 -0.71
C GLY A 677 37.23 -19.63 -1.12
N LEU A 678 36.00 -19.14 -1.14
CA LEU A 678 35.68 -17.78 -1.60
C LEU A 678 35.89 -16.69 -0.54
N GLY A 679 36.00 -17.05 0.75
CA GLY A 679 36.17 -16.12 1.86
C GLY A 679 35.13 -16.36 2.97
N SER A 680 34.96 -15.38 3.86
CA SER A 680 33.99 -15.45 4.96
C SER A 680 32.81 -14.52 4.71
N GLY A 681 31.65 -15.08 4.38
CA GLY A 681 30.41 -14.33 4.19
C GLY A 681 29.56 -14.99 3.13
N LEU A 682 28.29 -15.26 3.43
CA LEU A 682 27.37 -16.07 2.62
C LEU A 682 27.46 -15.76 1.11
N CYS A 683 28.36 -16.45 0.42
CA CYS A 683 28.66 -16.22 -0.98
C CYS A 683 27.56 -16.85 -1.81
N ARG A 684 26.98 -16.06 -2.71
CA ARG A 684 25.95 -16.54 -3.63
C ARG A 684 26.49 -16.55 -5.04
N VAL A 685 26.16 -17.58 -5.80
CA VAL A 685 26.32 -17.51 -7.26
C VAL A 685 25.39 -16.41 -7.75
N THR A 686 25.96 -15.30 -8.23
CA THR A 686 25.20 -14.06 -8.44
C THR A 686 25.23 -13.55 -9.86
N GLY A 687 26.20 -13.95 -10.68
CA GLY A 687 26.27 -13.60 -12.09
C GLY A 687 27.38 -14.31 -12.83
N PHE A 688 27.39 -14.18 -14.16
CA PHE A 688 28.46 -14.67 -15.02
C PHE A 688 28.62 -13.78 -16.24
N GLN A 689 29.78 -13.88 -16.88
CA GLN A 689 30.11 -13.21 -18.13
C GLN A 689 30.77 -14.21 -19.08
N ASP A 690 30.21 -14.36 -20.28
CA ASP A 690 30.83 -15.14 -21.37
C ASP A 690 31.33 -14.20 -22.47
N LEU A 691 32.36 -13.42 -22.13
CA LEU A 691 33.05 -12.56 -23.10
C LEU A 691 34.34 -13.27 -23.53
N PRO A 692 34.59 -13.51 -24.83
CA PRO A 692 35.80 -14.17 -25.30
C PRO A 692 37.07 -13.50 -24.76
N GLY A 693 37.92 -14.27 -24.08
CA GLY A 693 39.14 -13.79 -23.43
C GLY A 693 38.95 -13.13 -22.05
N ASP A 694 37.72 -12.99 -21.57
CA ASP A 694 37.38 -12.38 -20.28
C ASP A 694 36.14 -13.05 -19.65
N GLN A 695 36.15 -14.39 -19.61
CA GLN A 695 35.10 -15.21 -19.00
C GLN A 695 35.18 -15.17 -17.47
N ARG A 696 34.02 -14.99 -16.82
CA ARG A 696 33.94 -14.74 -15.37
C ARG A 696 32.73 -15.41 -14.73
N LEU A 697 32.95 -15.95 -13.54
CA LEU A 697 31.93 -16.27 -12.56
C LEU A 697 32.01 -15.23 -11.44
N ILE A 698 30.88 -14.70 -11.01
CA ILE A 698 30.83 -13.57 -10.08
C ILE A 698 30.05 -13.97 -8.83
N PHE A 699 30.71 -13.84 -7.69
CA PHE A 699 30.19 -14.17 -6.37
C PHE A 699 30.27 -12.93 -5.48
N GLY A 700 29.14 -12.39 -5.07
CA GLY A 700 29.12 -11.33 -4.06
C GLY A 700 28.67 -11.85 -2.68
N ASP A 701 29.19 -11.20 -1.64
CA ASP A 701 28.84 -11.47 -0.25
C ASP A 701 28.00 -10.33 0.37
N SER A 702 27.59 -10.52 1.62
CA SER A 702 26.82 -9.51 2.38
C SER A 702 27.63 -8.32 2.87
N THR A 703 28.95 -8.30 2.65
CA THR A 703 29.87 -7.22 3.05
C THR A 703 30.20 -6.27 1.88
N GLY A 704 29.69 -6.56 0.68
CA GLY A 704 29.99 -5.80 -0.53
C GLY A 704 31.35 -6.18 -1.14
N GLN A 705 31.87 -7.35 -0.78
CA GLN A 705 33.01 -7.96 -1.44
C GLN A 705 32.52 -8.86 -2.58
N VAL A 706 33.18 -8.77 -3.73
CA VAL A 706 32.87 -9.58 -4.92
C VAL A 706 34.10 -10.35 -5.36
N THR A 707 34.01 -11.67 -5.35
CA THR A 707 35.04 -12.58 -5.87
C THR A 707 34.69 -12.95 -7.31
N VAL A 708 35.62 -12.66 -8.22
CA VAL A 708 35.54 -12.99 -9.64
C VAL A 708 36.44 -14.18 -9.92
N VAL A 709 35.87 -15.27 -10.44
CA VAL A 709 36.56 -16.53 -10.71
C VAL A 709 36.57 -16.80 -12.22
N ARG A 710 37.72 -17.15 -12.78
CA ARG A 710 37.90 -17.53 -14.20
C ARG A 710 37.69 -19.04 -14.40
N PRO A 711 37.50 -19.52 -15.64
CA PRO A 711 37.24 -20.94 -15.91
C PRO A 711 38.32 -21.92 -15.39
N GLY A 712 39.56 -21.47 -15.22
CA GLY A 712 40.68 -22.24 -14.66
C GLY A 712 40.78 -22.21 -13.13
N GLY A 713 39.92 -21.46 -12.44
CA GLY A 713 39.95 -21.27 -11.00
C GLY A 713 40.79 -20.08 -10.52
N GLU A 714 41.47 -19.36 -11.43
CA GLU A 714 42.12 -18.10 -11.06
C GLU A 714 41.06 -17.08 -10.63
N HIS A 715 41.31 -16.37 -9.54
CA HIS A 715 40.33 -15.45 -8.98
C HIS A 715 40.98 -14.19 -8.42
N PHE A 716 40.17 -13.15 -8.31
CA PHE A 716 40.51 -11.90 -7.65
C PHE A 716 39.26 -11.30 -7.01
N THR A 717 39.46 -10.32 -6.15
CA THR A 717 38.39 -9.72 -5.37
C THR A 717 38.26 -8.23 -5.68
N LEU A 718 37.02 -7.75 -5.72
CA LEU A 718 36.62 -6.36 -5.90
C LEU A 718 35.78 -5.92 -4.70
N ALA A 719 35.84 -4.63 -4.37
CA ALA A 719 34.95 -4.02 -3.37
C ALA A 719 33.93 -3.12 -4.08
N ILE A 720 32.65 -3.26 -3.74
CA ILE A 720 31.53 -2.45 -4.23
C ILE A 720 30.85 -1.72 -3.05
N PRO A 721 31.49 -0.69 -2.49
CA PRO A 721 31.07 -0.10 -1.21
C PRO A 721 29.75 0.67 -1.30
N VAL A 722 28.76 0.29 -0.50
CA VAL A 722 27.47 0.96 -0.39
C VAL A 722 27.15 1.22 1.09
N ASN A 723 26.77 2.46 1.42
CA ASN A 723 26.44 2.86 2.79
C ASN A 723 27.49 2.40 3.84
N GLU A 724 27.14 1.54 4.81
CA GLU A 724 28.02 1.06 5.88
C GLU A 724 28.58 -0.36 5.63
N ASN A 725 28.20 -1.02 4.52
CA ASN A 725 28.60 -2.38 4.14
C ASN A 725 28.27 -3.47 5.18
N ARG A 726 27.17 -3.34 5.90
CA ARG A 726 26.77 -4.30 6.96
C ARG A 726 25.92 -5.46 6.43
N SER A 727 25.15 -5.21 5.38
CA SER A 727 24.07 -6.10 4.92
C SER A 727 23.79 -5.95 3.43
N VAL A 728 24.85 -5.88 2.63
CA VAL A 728 24.79 -5.60 1.19
C VAL A 728 24.00 -6.70 0.46
N ARG A 729 23.20 -6.27 -0.52
CA ARG A 729 22.59 -7.13 -1.54
C ARG A 729 23.22 -6.79 -2.88
N VAL A 730 23.52 -7.83 -3.65
CA VAL A 730 24.23 -7.69 -4.93
C VAL A 730 23.41 -8.24 -6.08
N ALA A 731 23.55 -7.64 -7.25
CA ALA A 731 23.02 -8.14 -8.51
C ALA A 731 23.96 -7.76 -9.66
N PHE A 732 23.93 -8.53 -10.74
CA PHE A 732 24.88 -8.40 -11.84
C PHE A 732 24.14 -8.57 -13.17
N GLU A 733 24.34 -7.64 -14.11
CA GLU A 733 23.75 -7.66 -15.45
C GLU A 733 24.43 -6.62 -16.34
N HIS A 734 24.31 -6.76 -17.66
CA HIS A 734 24.67 -5.70 -18.62
C HIS A 734 23.59 -4.61 -18.63
N ILE A 735 23.78 -3.56 -17.83
CA ILE A 735 22.84 -2.43 -17.65
C ILE A 735 23.39 -1.16 -18.30
N LEU A 736 24.69 -0.91 -18.15
CA LEU A 736 25.40 0.32 -18.48
C LEU A 736 26.17 0.19 -19.81
N GLY A 737 25.54 -0.38 -20.83
CA GLY A 737 25.96 -0.27 -22.25
C GLY A 737 27.37 -0.72 -22.64
N ASP A 738 28.21 -1.15 -21.71
CA ASP A 738 29.57 -1.64 -21.95
C ASP A 738 29.57 -3.16 -22.16
N ALA A 739 30.68 -3.69 -22.70
CA ALA A 739 30.80 -5.11 -23.05
C ALA A 739 30.93 -6.03 -21.81
N ARG A 740 31.13 -5.46 -20.61
CA ARG A 740 31.31 -6.19 -19.37
C ARG A 740 30.04 -6.13 -18.52
N THR A 741 29.89 -7.10 -17.63
CA THR A 741 28.77 -7.15 -16.71
C THR A 741 28.91 -6.07 -15.65
N ASP A 742 27.84 -5.37 -15.32
CA ASP A 742 27.79 -4.35 -14.27
C ASP A 742 27.47 -4.95 -12.91
N TYR A 743 27.80 -4.19 -11.86
CA TYR A 743 27.74 -4.63 -10.47
C TYR A 743 26.82 -3.67 -9.71
N LEU A 744 25.73 -4.19 -9.16
CA LEU A 744 24.80 -3.44 -8.32
C LEU A 744 25.03 -3.80 -6.85
N ALA A 745 25.05 -2.78 -6.00
CA ALA A 745 25.15 -2.91 -4.55
C ALA A 745 24.00 -2.13 -3.89
N LEU A 746 23.19 -2.81 -3.09
CA LEU A 746 22.07 -2.23 -2.34
C LEU A 746 22.28 -2.41 -0.83
N GLU A 747 22.16 -1.33 -0.06
CA GLU A 747 22.04 -1.40 1.40
C GLU A 747 21.07 -0.32 1.93
N GLY A 748 20.10 -0.75 2.75
CA GLY A 748 19.12 0.15 3.34
C GLY A 748 18.20 0.75 2.27
N ASN A 749 18.36 2.02 1.97
CA ASN A 749 17.66 2.73 0.89
C ASN A 749 18.60 3.26 -0.19
N GLU A 750 19.85 2.79 -0.22
CA GLU A 750 20.87 3.26 -1.15
C GLU A 750 21.28 2.16 -2.13
N LEU A 751 21.27 2.51 -3.42
CA LEU A 751 21.74 1.68 -4.53
C LEU A 751 22.95 2.34 -5.19
N CYS A 752 23.99 1.56 -5.44
CA CYS A 752 25.15 1.95 -6.25
C CYS A 752 25.29 1.00 -7.43
N ALA A 753 25.71 1.53 -8.59
CA ALA A 753 26.13 0.73 -9.74
C ALA A 753 27.61 0.96 -10.03
N TYR A 754 28.33 -0.09 -10.42
CA TYR A 754 29.74 -0.07 -10.78
C TYR A 754 29.93 -0.79 -12.12
N SER A 755 30.84 -0.26 -12.93
CA SER A 755 31.22 -0.88 -14.19
C SER A 755 32.71 -0.66 -14.49
N TYR A 756 33.17 -1.24 -15.60
CA TYR A 756 34.53 -1.00 -16.08
C TYR A 756 34.53 0.14 -17.10
N SER A 757 35.21 1.23 -16.78
CA SER A 757 35.49 2.33 -17.71
C SER A 757 36.94 2.32 -18.18
N ASP A 758 37.31 3.28 -19.03
CA ASP A 758 38.70 3.53 -19.44
C ASP A 758 39.63 3.80 -18.23
N GLN A 759 39.07 4.20 -17.08
CA GLN A 759 39.79 4.45 -15.83
C GLN A 759 39.83 3.22 -14.89
N GLY A 760 39.32 2.07 -15.34
CA GLY A 760 39.20 0.85 -14.55
C GLY A 760 37.82 0.69 -13.91
N PHE A 761 37.76 -0.06 -12.82
CA PHE A 761 36.51 -0.38 -12.14
C PHE A 761 36.03 0.83 -11.30
N THR A 762 34.92 1.46 -11.71
CA THR A 762 34.46 2.74 -11.15
C THR A 762 32.97 2.70 -10.81
N ARG A 763 32.57 3.44 -9.76
CA ARG A 763 31.15 3.66 -9.46
C ARG A 763 30.56 4.63 -10.47
N GLN A 764 29.46 4.22 -11.09
CA GLN A 764 28.78 4.97 -12.15
C GLN A 764 27.71 5.88 -11.56
N PHE A 765 26.89 5.38 -10.63
CA PHE A 765 25.95 6.21 -9.88
C PHE A 765 25.79 5.73 -8.43
N ARG A 766 25.20 6.62 -7.63
CA ARG A 766 24.72 6.36 -6.26
C ARG A 766 23.38 7.07 -6.10
N GLN A 767 22.34 6.30 -5.79
CA GLN A 767 20.98 6.80 -5.64
C GLN A 767 20.42 6.42 -4.27
N THR A 768 19.69 7.35 -3.65
CA THR A 768 18.97 7.12 -2.39
C THR A 768 17.47 7.23 -2.62
N TYR A 769 16.72 6.25 -2.16
CA TYR A 769 15.28 6.17 -2.34
C TYR A 769 14.51 6.50 -1.04
N PRO A 770 13.26 7.00 -1.13
CA PRO A 770 12.43 7.29 0.05
C PRO A 770 11.85 6.02 0.70
N PHE A 771 12.03 4.86 0.08
CA PHE A 771 11.64 3.54 0.58
C PHE A 771 12.88 2.69 0.87
N ARG A 772 12.70 1.57 1.58
CA ARG A 772 13.79 0.66 1.97
C ARG A 772 13.60 -0.70 1.30
N PRO A 773 14.11 -0.89 0.07
CA PRO A 773 14.04 -2.19 -0.57
C PRO A 773 14.94 -3.19 0.15
N ASP A 774 14.49 -4.44 0.26
CA ASP A 774 15.25 -5.54 0.86
C ASP A 774 15.90 -6.46 -0.19
N THR A 775 15.53 -6.27 -1.47
CA THR A 775 15.98 -7.10 -2.59
C THR A 775 16.26 -6.22 -3.81
N VAL A 776 17.37 -6.50 -4.50
CA VAL A 776 17.72 -5.99 -5.83
C VAL A 776 17.85 -7.17 -6.79
N TRP A 777 17.37 -7.03 -8.02
CA TRP A 777 17.56 -7.98 -9.12
C TRP A 777 17.59 -7.25 -10.45
N THR A 778 17.83 -7.98 -11.53
CA THR A 778 17.93 -7.45 -12.87
C THR A 778 16.91 -8.11 -13.78
N VAL A 779 16.41 -7.34 -14.74
CA VAL A 779 15.40 -7.77 -15.71
C VAL A 779 15.97 -7.48 -17.09
N HIS A 780 16.46 -8.53 -17.76
CA HIS A 780 16.89 -8.41 -19.15
C HIS A 780 15.70 -8.67 -20.08
N SER A 781 15.44 -7.72 -20.98
CA SER A 781 14.45 -7.88 -22.05
C SER A 781 15.15 -8.06 -23.38
N THR A 782 15.02 -9.25 -23.97
CA THR A 782 15.57 -9.54 -25.30
C THR A 782 14.83 -8.74 -26.37
N ARG A 783 13.52 -8.58 -26.21
CA ARG A 783 12.67 -7.84 -27.14
C ARG A 783 12.96 -6.33 -27.14
N LEU A 784 13.28 -5.75 -26.00
CA LEU A 784 13.64 -4.33 -25.90
C LEU A 784 15.14 -4.09 -26.09
N ASN A 785 15.94 -5.16 -26.11
CA ASN A 785 17.40 -5.12 -26.10
C ASN A 785 17.93 -4.21 -24.99
N GLN A 786 17.33 -4.33 -23.80
CA GLN A 786 17.59 -3.46 -22.65
C GLN A 786 17.45 -4.25 -21.35
N SER A 787 18.31 -3.93 -20.39
CA SER A 787 18.21 -4.41 -19.01
C SER A 787 17.69 -3.32 -18.10
N PHE A 788 16.95 -3.73 -17.07
CA PHE A 788 16.37 -2.86 -16.06
C PHE A 788 16.77 -3.32 -14.66
N ILE A 789 16.74 -2.40 -13.70
CA ILE A 789 17.04 -2.70 -12.30
C ILE A 789 15.73 -2.85 -11.53
N GLY A 790 15.50 -4.00 -10.90
CA GLY A 790 14.37 -4.24 -10.02
C GLY A 790 14.73 -3.99 -8.56
N LEU A 791 13.89 -3.24 -7.84
CA LEU A 791 13.94 -3.08 -6.39
C LEU A 791 12.64 -3.57 -5.76
N GLN A 792 12.72 -4.23 -4.60
CA GLN A 792 11.56 -4.83 -3.95
C GLN A 792 11.55 -4.52 -2.46
N ASP A 793 10.38 -4.11 -1.98
CA ASP A 793 10.02 -4.01 -0.57
C ASP A 793 8.99 -5.10 -0.28
N ARG A 794 9.44 -6.22 0.31
CA ARG A 794 8.56 -7.35 0.66
C ARG A 794 7.64 -7.02 1.82
N THR A 795 7.96 -6.00 2.63
CA THR A 795 7.13 -5.57 3.75
C THR A 795 5.91 -4.80 3.26
N ARG A 796 6.09 -3.95 2.25
CA ARG A 796 5.00 -3.23 1.58
C ARG A 796 4.39 -3.97 0.39
N GLU A 797 5.00 -5.08 -0.02
CA GLU A 797 4.64 -5.86 -1.21
C GLU A 797 4.61 -4.97 -2.47
N GLN A 798 5.68 -4.21 -2.65
CA GLN A 798 5.87 -3.27 -3.76
C GLN A 798 7.14 -3.61 -4.53
N ILE A 799 7.08 -3.39 -5.84
CA ILE A 799 8.21 -3.56 -6.76
C ILE A 799 8.39 -2.29 -7.57
N TRP A 800 9.63 -1.80 -7.63
CA TRP A 800 10.05 -0.71 -8.49
C TRP A 800 10.92 -1.25 -9.62
N LEU A 801 10.81 -0.64 -10.79
CA LEU A 801 11.70 -0.89 -11.90
C LEU A 801 12.39 0.43 -12.25
N LEU A 802 13.69 0.37 -12.48
CA LEU A 802 14.53 1.51 -12.76
C LEU A 802 15.17 1.37 -14.14
N ASP A 803 15.49 2.52 -14.74
CA ASP A 803 16.36 2.58 -15.92
C ASP A 803 17.84 2.33 -15.55
N ALA A 804 18.70 2.42 -16.56
CA ALA A 804 20.15 2.21 -16.41
C ALA A 804 20.83 3.30 -15.55
N ASP A 805 20.22 4.48 -15.42
CA ASP A 805 20.74 5.59 -14.62
C ASP A 805 20.24 5.54 -13.15
N GLY A 806 19.39 4.55 -12.83
CA GLY A 806 18.80 4.37 -11.50
C GLY A 806 17.54 5.21 -11.26
N ASN A 807 16.96 5.83 -12.29
CA ASN A 807 15.70 6.55 -12.18
C ASN A 807 14.52 5.58 -12.21
N VAL A 808 13.49 5.86 -11.40
CA VAL A 808 12.26 5.07 -11.37
C VAL A 808 11.52 5.23 -12.70
N LEU A 809 11.17 4.12 -13.33
CA LEU A 809 10.37 4.13 -14.56
C LEU A 809 8.94 4.60 -14.28
N PRO A 810 8.29 5.30 -15.22
CA PRO A 810 6.90 5.68 -15.10
C PRO A 810 5.98 4.48 -14.82
N GLY A 811 5.03 4.66 -13.90
CA GLY A 811 4.06 3.63 -13.49
C GLY A 811 4.52 2.73 -12.34
N TYR A 812 5.73 2.91 -11.82
CA TYR A 812 6.25 2.15 -10.67
C TYR A 812 6.25 2.98 -9.37
N PRO A 813 5.99 2.34 -8.21
CA PRO A 813 5.93 0.91 -7.99
C PRO A 813 4.63 0.22 -8.42
N VAL A 814 4.74 -1.09 -8.61
CA VAL A 814 3.63 -2.00 -8.86
C VAL A 814 3.42 -2.95 -7.68
N ALA A 815 2.26 -3.60 -7.63
CA ALA A 815 1.96 -4.61 -6.60
C ALA A 815 2.87 -5.82 -6.80
N GLY A 816 3.56 -6.25 -5.75
CA GLY A 816 4.39 -7.44 -5.84
C GLY A 816 5.19 -7.79 -4.61
N LYS A 817 5.00 -9.02 -4.13
CA LYS A 817 5.80 -9.64 -3.07
C LYS A 817 7.01 -10.41 -3.60
N TYR A 818 7.02 -10.77 -4.88
CA TYR A 818 8.08 -11.57 -5.51
C TYR A 818 8.59 -10.89 -6.78
N ALA A 819 9.92 -10.87 -6.94
CA ALA A 819 10.58 -10.40 -8.16
C ALA A 819 9.99 -11.08 -9.40
N PHE A 820 9.75 -10.30 -10.45
CA PHE A 820 9.23 -10.79 -11.71
C PHE A 820 10.33 -10.92 -12.77
N PHE A 821 10.04 -11.71 -13.79
CA PHE A 821 10.89 -11.88 -14.97
C PHE A 821 10.00 -11.78 -16.21
N PRO A 822 10.50 -11.23 -17.32
CA PRO A 822 9.66 -10.94 -18.47
C PRO A 822 9.38 -12.23 -19.24
N ALA A 823 8.11 -12.48 -19.54
CA ALA A 823 7.68 -13.42 -20.55
C ALA A 823 7.62 -12.68 -21.90
N GLU A 824 8.31 -13.20 -22.91
CA GLU A 824 8.50 -12.52 -24.20
C GLU A 824 8.17 -13.41 -25.39
N SER A 825 7.42 -12.87 -26.33
CA SER A 825 6.99 -13.49 -27.58
C SER A 825 6.72 -12.41 -28.61
N GLU A 826 7.03 -12.68 -29.88
CA GLU A 826 6.66 -11.80 -30.99
C GLU A 826 5.14 -11.63 -31.14
N GLN A 827 4.37 -12.60 -30.65
CA GLN A 827 2.91 -12.57 -30.70
C GLN A 827 2.28 -11.68 -29.62
N MET A 828 3.06 -11.28 -28.60
CA MET A 828 2.59 -10.40 -27.53
C MET A 828 2.76 -8.91 -27.91
N PRO A 829 1.93 -8.00 -27.41
CA PRO A 829 2.06 -6.57 -27.69
C PRO A 829 3.30 -5.94 -27.04
N ALA A 830 3.73 -6.44 -25.89
CA ALA A 830 4.94 -6.05 -25.14
C ALA A 830 5.40 -7.21 -24.24
N PRO A 831 6.64 -7.20 -23.71
CA PRO A 831 7.05 -8.15 -22.67
C PRO A 831 6.08 -8.10 -21.48
N LEU A 832 5.66 -9.26 -20.99
CA LEU A 832 4.74 -9.37 -19.87
C LEU A 832 5.51 -9.75 -18.61
N MET A 833 5.46 -8.92 -17.59
CA MET A 833 5.97 -9.16 -16.25
C MET A 833 4.82 -9.58 -15.38
N ILE A 834 5.00 -10.57 -14.52
CA ILE A 834 3.92 -11.02 -13.66
C ILE A 834 4.40 -11.01 -12.21
N SER A 835 3.59 -10.46 -11.32
CA SER A 835 3.84 -10.46 -9.89
C SER A 835 2.64 -10.97 -9.10
N ALA A 836 2.80 -11.08 -7.79
CA ALA A 836 1.79 -11.62 -6.89
C ALA A 836 1.77 -10.84 -5.58
N ARG A 837 0.56 -10.59 -5.07
CA ARG A 837 0.31 -9.92 -3.79
C ARG A 837 -0.94 -10.52 -3.15
N GLY A 838 -0.86 -10.96 -1.89
CA GLY A 838 -1.98 -11.67 -1.25
C GLY A 838 -2.43 -12.88 -2.06
N ASP A 839 -3.71 -12.94 -2.40
CA ASP A 839 -4.35 -13.97 -3.24
C ASP A 839 -4.47 -13.57 -4.72
N ARG A 840 -3.74 -12.53 -5.14
CA ARG A 840 -3.83 -11.95 -6.48
C ARG A 840 -2.52 -12.05 -7.26
N VAL A 841 -2.65 -12.38 -8.54
CA VAL A 841 -1.58 -12.35 -9.53
C VAL A 841 -1.83 -11.17 -10.48
N TYR A 842 -0.80 -10.38 -10.78
CA TYR A 842 -0.87 -9.19 -11.61
C TYR A 842 0.04 -9.37 -12.81
N GLY A 843 -0.48 -9.15 -14.02
CA GLY A 843 0.33 -9.07 -15.24
C GLY A 843 0.52 -7.61 -15.65
N TYR A 844 1.77 -7.18 -15.85
CA TYR A 844 2.18 -5.83 -16.26
C TYR A 844 2.96 -5.90 -17.57
N LEU A 845 2.61 -5.10 -18.57
CA LEU A 845 3.36 -4.97 -19.81
C LEU A 845 4.54 -4.00 -19.60
N LEU A 846 5.73 -4.46 -19.96
CA LEU A 846 6.92 -3.63 -19.97
C LEU A 846 6.94 -2.79 -21.27
N GLY A 847 6.72 -1.49 -21.16
CA GLY A 847 6.69 -0.60 -22.32
C GLY A 847 7.17 0.80 -21.95
N ARG A 848 7.83 1.50 -22.90
CA ARG A 848 8.24 2.89 -22.73
C ARG A 848 7.03 3.72 -22.35
N GLY A 849 7.11 4.43 -21.22
CA GLY A 849 6.13 5.44 -20.85
C GLY A 849 5.81 6.30 -22.08
N THR A 850 4.53 6.58 -22.29
CA THR A 850 4.01 7.40 -23.37
C THR A 850 4.79 8.71 -23.46
N GLY A 851 5.75 8.75 -24.38
CA GLY A 851 6.71 9.83 -24.50
C GLY A 851 7.50 9.75 -25.81
N ASP A 852 6.86 9.34 -26.91
CA ASP A 852 7.03 10.06 -28.17
C ASP A 852 5.97 9.64 -29.19
N GLY A 853 4.95 10.47 -29.30
CA GLY A 853 4.07 10.51 -30.45
C GLY A 853 4.58 11.52 -31.47
N ARG A 854 5.87 11.47 -31.84
CA ARG A 854 6.38 12.14 -33.03
C ARG A 854 7.41 11.25 -33.73
N ARG A 855 7.09 10.96 -35.00
CA ARG A 855 8.10 10.70 -36.04
C ARG A 855 8.96 11.92 -36.24
#